data_AF-A0A973C7S0-F1
#
_entry.id   AF-A0A973C7S0-F1
#
_cell.length_a   1.000
_cell.length_b   1.000
_cell.length_c   1.000
_cell.angle_alpha   90.00
_cell.angle_beta   90.00
_cell.angle_gamma   90.00
#
_symmetry.space_group_name_H-M   'P 1'
#
loop_
_entity.id
_entity.type
_entity.pdbx_description
1 polymer ?
#
loop_
_entity_poly.entity_id
_entity_poly.type
_entity_poly.pdbx_seq_one_letter_code
_entity_poly.pdbx_strand_id
1 'polypeptide(L)'
;MYNAILGSCAVLMMVIVSTSNAVSQIYPSAGTAWVITGNQQAATAPHLQQQFNSATAVSQWEDSHADISIGGHYRQYNANKITQLGYMYSQKLDWQMGKKEQQLRHWMTEKQQDYESLFLHFQDDTQFEIPNNQHGAHTPLYGMPEFVAVQQASTLSQQGQMKRIRMPMHQGLALTNNQSLYLFSSEKLTGLDIELTGQQLEHANMSISHATQDISANTLEYGWQPLLKQPLSTILTSRWSLPTSWPRVAIAAPLSAQLGGQLTIKHARFFVLKITFNNLATDATLTKIRLPSWYQWSEKSNKYFVTIPGWDPINDNNSDGYIDDREYQQRLNRNASARLPYQARLIPLGRMWNESSALCYVNLFSADNRTLLSNYLQQQWHQQGYQGAYNDSLYRVPNRTQFPTTQGGKILELQLPVRQAGSFYWQSLSAFNQHLQHIDSQAWIGANISDLNLFSQPDLHPLVAGFNFFVREDYIHPSLGLSQQRGLLQRWEHFLLSAQGKRSVLMAHMRKGGKVRWQGHSQTNWQHDQTTNLAIFYLLNNPSLDFYQQWNQSFYYSSKNTRIDNYFQPGIPNNVAYQPTAMLQQDIGNPIPAPANYPAIEYVDSANNTIASSTDTQITLNKQTLPITPSHWFYLYRKSSLTLPWQTTVPQEAVIARQYQQGLILYYTDRKGKNKQFSKRASVTLELPGRYRRLNANGSLSDVITTITLTGYQGIILVPEPQSL
;
A
#
# COMPACT_ATOMS: atom_id res chain seq x y z
N MET A 1 30.67 69.70 -20.20
CA MET A 1 30.98 69.38 -18.80
C MET A 1 30.77 67.89 -18.60
N TYR A 2 31.80 67.27 -18.04
CA TYR A 2 32.04 65.84 -17.83
C TYR A 2 30.97 65.13 -16.95
N ASN A 3 30.55 63.91 -17.28
CA ASN A 3 31.06 62.65 -16.69
C ASN A 3 30.13 61.43 -16.92
N ALA A 4 30.77 60.26 -16.89
CA ALA A 4 30.33 58.92 -17.25
C ALA A 4 29.38 58.22 -16.25
N ILE A 5 28.83 57.06 -16.64
CA ILE A 5 29.04 55.75 -15.98
C ILE A 5 28.55 54.60 -16.88
N LEU A 6 29.39 53.56 -16.95
CA LEU A 6 29.22 52.24 -17.55
C LEU A 6 28.20 51.37 -16.79
N GLY A 7 27.47 50.51 -17.50
CA GLY A 7 26.65 49.45 -16.90
C GLY A 7 26.58 48.23 -17.80
N SER A 8 27.44 47.25 -17.50
CA SER A 8 27.61 45.97 -18.20
C SER A 8 26.39 45.06 -18.07
N CYS A 9 25.92 44.48 -19.19
CA CYS A 9 24.92 43.40 -19.19
C CYS A 9 25.60 42.06 -18.88
N ALA A 10 25.40 41.53 -17.67
CA ALA A 10 25.73 40.15 -17.33
C ALA A 10 24.53 39.24 -17.65
N VAL A 11 24.70 38.35 -18.62
CA VAL A 11 23.79 37.23 -18.89
C VAL A 11 23.88 36.26 -17.71
N LEU A 12 22.83 36.18 -16.91
CA LEU A 12 22.72 35.24 -15.81
C LEU A 12 22.43 33.84 -16.38
N MET A 13 23.48 33.05 -16.64
CA MET A 13 23.34 31.60 -16.77
C MET A 13 22.93 31.03 -15.40
N MET A 14 21.65 30.71 -15.23
CA MET A 14 21.21 29.81 -14.16
C MET A 14 21.76 28.41 -14.45
N VAL A 15 22.95 28.12 -13.92
CA VAL A 15 23.39 26.75 -13.72
C VAL A 15 22.57 26.21 -12.56
N ILE A 16 21.51 25.45 -12.86
CA ILE A 16 20.86 24.58 -11.88
C ILE A 16 21.87 23.47 -11.59
N VAL A 17 22.74 23.69 -10.60
CA VAL A 17 23.51 22.60 -9.99
C VAL A 17 22.51 21.83 -9.13
N SER A 18 21.86 20.84 -9.74
CA SER A 18 21.20 19.77 -9.00
C SER A 18 22.27 19.01 -8.23
N THR A 19 22.53 19.40 -6.99
CA THR A 19 23.28 18.60 -6.04
C THR A 19 22.42 17.42 -5.63
N SER A 20 22.28 16.43 -6.51
CA SER A 20 21.99 15.08 -6.05
C SER A 20 23.23 14.65 -5.28
N ASN A 21 23.14 14.53 -3.96
CA ASN A 21 24.07 13.66 -3.23
C ASN A 21 23.84 12.26 -3.81
N ALA A 22 24.62 11.90 -4.83
CA ALA A 22 24.62 10.57 -5.39
C ALA A 22 25.17 9.67 -4.29
N VAL A 23 24.27 9.04 -3.54
CA VAL A 23 24.63 7.85 -2.78
C VAL A 23 25.15 6.88 -3.84
N SER A 24 26.45 6.56 -3.78
CA SER A 24 27.06 5.57 -4.66
C SER A 24 26.21 4.31 -4.61
N GLN A 25 25.79 3.82 -5.77
CA GLN A 25 25.04 2.57 -5.83
C GLN A 25 25.87 1.44 -5.22
N ILE A 26 25.20 0.54 -4.51
CA ILE A 26 25.86 -0.62 -3.88
C ILE A 26 26.44 -1.56 -4.94
N TYR A 27 25.75 -1.70 -6.07
CA TYR A 27 26.21 -2.46 -7.21
C TYR A 27 26.47 -1.54 -8.41
N PRO A 28 27.54 -1.78 -9.18
CA PRO A 28 28.06 -0.81 -10.16
C PRO A 28 27.10 -0.49 -11.31
N SER A 29 26.21 -1.42 -11.68
CA SER A 29 25.33 -1.27 -12.85
C SER A 29 23.84 -1.45 -12.55
N ALA A 30 23.47 -1.58 -11.27
CA ALA A 30 22.11 -1.81 -10.83
C ALA A 30 21.87 -1.20 -9.45
N GLY A 31 20.82 -0.38 -9.32
CA GLY A 31 20.23 -0.16 -8.01
C GLY A 31 19.57 -1.45 -7.51
N THR A 32 19.51 -1.67 -6.21
CA THR A 32 18.77 -2.78 -5.58
C THR A 32 17.83 -2.28 -4.49
N ALA A 33 16.71 -2.98 -4.33
CA ALA A 33 15.66 -2.62 -3.39
C ALA A 33 15.24 -3.79 -2.52
N TRP A 34 14.91 -3.48 -1.27
CA TRP A 34 14.11 -4.35 -0.41
C TRP A 34 12.66 -3.88 -0.34
N VAL A 35 11.72 -4.82 -0.38
CA VAL A 35 10.28 -4.51 -0.38
C VAL A 35 9.61 -5.31 0.75
N ILE A 36 8.98 -4.60 1.69
CA ILE A 36 8.23 -5.14 2.84
C ILE A 36 9.10 -6.14 3.64
N THR A 37 10.25 -5.67 4.12
CA THR A 37 11.16 -6.49 4.94
C THR A 37 10.71 -6.59 6.40
N GLY A 38 11.32 -7.52 7.12
CA GLY A 38 11.10 -7.73 8.56
C GLY A 38 10.99 -9.20 8.93
N ASN A 39 11.03 -9.47 10.24
CA ASN A 39 11.11 -10.80 10.82
C ASN A 39 12.41 -11.55 10.44
N GLN A 40 13.55 -10.86 10.49
CA GLN A 40 14.88 -11.45 10.31
C GLN A 40 15.09 -12.63 11.27
N GLN A 41 15.74 -13.68 10.78
CA GLN A 41 16.04 -14.89 11.53
C GLN A 41 17.48 -15.32 11.26
N ALA A 42 18.13 -15.94 12.25
CA ALA A 42 19.39 -16.64 12.01
C ALA A 42 19.19 -17.73 10.95
N ALA A 43 20.16 -17.94 10.06
CA ALA A 43 20.14 -19.04 9.12
C ALA A 43 20.15 -20.38 9.88
N THR A 44 19.33 -21.32 9.44
CA THR A 44 19.38 -22.72 9.94
C THR A 44 20.14 -23.63 8.99
N ALA A 45 20.45 -23.18 7.76
CA ALA A 45 21.29 -23.92 6.83
C ALA A 45 22.76 -23.99 7.32
N PRO A 46 23.35 -25.20 7.48
CA PRO A 46 24.66 -25.35 8.14
C PRO A 46 25.79 -24.48 7.58
N HIS A 47 25.90 -24.40 6.26
CA HIS A 47 26.94 -23.63 5.56
C HIS A 47 26.82 -22.09 5.71
N LEU A 48 25.70 -21.58 6.23
CA LEU A 48 25.45 -20.15 6.43
C LEU A 48 25.29 -19.75 7.90
N GLN A 49 25.29 -20.72 8.82
CA GLN A 49 25.11 -20.45 10.25
C GLN A 49 26.21 -19.56 10.83
N GLN A 50 27.45 -19.67 10.34
CA GLN A 50 28.55 -18.83 10.82
C GLN A 50 28.38 -17.36 10.39
N GLN A 51 27.97 -17.13 9.14
CA GLN A 51 27.78 -15.78 8.59
C GLN A 51 26.49 -15.11 9.08
N PHE A 52 25.41 -15.88 9.17
CA PHE A 52 24.08 -15.40 9.53
C PHE A 52 23.59 -16.03 10.83
N ASN A 53 24.40 -15.93 11.88
CA ASN A 53 24.16 -16.55 13.19
C ASN A 53 23.02 -15.90 14.01
N SER A 54 22.48 -14.77 13.56
CA SER A 54 21.48 -13.98 14.29
C SER A 54 20.60 -13.16 13.34
N ALA A 55 19.43 -12.74 13.82
CA ALA A 55 18.58 -11.77 13.11
C ALA A 55 19.32 -10.47 12.82
N THR A 56 20.21 -10.04 13.72
CA THR A 56 21.07 -8.87 13.56
C THR A 56 22.05 -9.02 12.41
N ALA A 57 22.72 -10.17 12.28
CA ALA A 57 23.65 -10.43 11.19
C ALA A 57 22.96 -10.36 9.81
N VAL A 58 21.72 -10.87 9.72
CA VAL A 58 20.90 -10.74 8.51
C VAL A 58 20.56 -9.27 8.23
N SER A 59 20.14 -8.52 9.25
CA SER A 59 19.82 -7.09 9.09
C SER A 59 21.02 -6.27 8.64
N GLN A 60 22.22 -6.55 9.16
CA GLN A 60 23.48 -5.88 8.77
C GLN A 60 23.87 -6.18 7.32
N TRP A 61 23.60 -7.40 6.86
CA TRP A 61 23.78 -7.77 5.46
C TRP A 61 22.77 -7.03 4.58
N GLU A 62 21.49 -6.98 4.97
CA GLU A 62 20.48 -6.22 4.24
C GLU A 62 20.86 -4.73 4.10
N ASP A 63 21.42 -4.12 5.15
CA ASP A 63 21.88 -2.71 5.16
C ASP A 63 23.02 -2.42 4.16
N SER A 64 23.74 -3.45 3.68
CA SER A 64 24.87 -3.29 2.75
C SER A 64 24.63 -3.90 1.37
N HIS A 65 23.41 -4.38 1.09
CA HIS A 65 23.06 -5.09 -0.14
C HIS A 65 21.83 -4.49 -0.85
N ALA A 66 21.27 -3.37 -0.37
CA ALA A 66 20.31 -2.57 -1.13
C ALA A 66 20.48 -1.06 -0.94
N ASP A 67 20.23 -0.31 -2.01
CA ASP A 67 20.25 1.15 -2.00
C ASP A 67 19.02 1.72 -1.30
N ILE A 68 17.88 1.02 -1.45
CA ILE A 68 16.60 1.42 -0.86
C ILE A 68 15.88 0.27 -0.16
N SER A 69 15.11 0.59 0.87
CA SER A 69 14.15 -0.30 1.52
C SER A 69 12.79 0.37 1.57
N ILE A 70 11.75 -0.30 1.09
CA ILE A 70 10.41 0.26 0.99
C ILE A 70 9.41 -0.58 1.78
N GLY A 71 8.68 0.07 2.68
CA GLY A 71 7.70 -0.56 3.55
C GLY A 71 8.27 -1.59 4.52
N GLY A 72 7.36 -2.24 5.27
CA GLY A 72 7.71 -3.27 6.25
C GLY A 72 8.17 -2.71 7.62
N HIS A 73 8.57 -3.62 8.50
CA HIS A 73 9.13 -3.29 9.82
C HIS A 73 10.64 -3.46 9.80
N TYR A 74 11.29 -2.74 8.88
CA TYR A 74 12.73 -2.77 8.76
C TYR A 74 13.34 -2.01 9.93
N ARG A 75 13.98 -2.75 10.85
CA ARG A 75 14.81 -2.15 11.90
C ARG A 75 16.22 -2.07 11.36
N GLN A 76 16.57 -0.93 10.78
CA GLN A 76 17.93 -0.61 10.40
C GLN A 76 18.88 -0.91 11.55
N TYR A 77 19.97 -1.61 11.27
CA TYR A 77 21.05 -1.75 12.25
C TYR A 77 21.89 -0.48 12.28
N ASN A 78 22.13 0.13 11.11
CA ASN A 78 22.79 1.42 10.99
C ASN A 78 21.91 2.42 10.23
N ALA A 79 21.42 3.44 10.93
CA ALA A 79 20.70 4.54 10.31
C ALA A 79 21.60 5.20 9.25
N ASN A 80 21.04 5.52 8.08
CA ASN A 80 21.70 6.24 6.97
C ASN A 80 22.46 5.42 5.91
N LYS A 81 22.52 4.08 5.99
CA LYS A 81 23.14 3.28 4.91
C LYS A 81 22.25 3.05 3.69
N ILE A 82 20.95 3.03 3.92
CA ILE A 82 19.93 2.66 2.93
C ILE A 82 18.79 3.67 3.00
N THR A 83 18.34 4.17 1.85
CA THR A 83 17.21 5.09 1.80
C THR A 83 15.93 4.34 2.16
N GLN A 84 15.25 4.77 3.24
CA GLN A 84 14.00 4.16 3.68
C GLN A 84 12.79 4.92 3.17
N LEU A 85 11.85 4.20 2.56
CA LEU A 85 10.51 4.70 2.26
C LEU A 85 9.51 4.01 3.17
N GLY A 86 8.68 4.82 3.84
CA GLY A 86 7.57 4.34 4.62
C GLY A 86 6.44 3.75 3.77
N TYR A 87 5.39 3.34 4.46
CA TYR A 87 4.16 2.82 3.86
C TYR A 87 3.03 3.82 4.08
N MET A 88 2.25 4.16 3.04
CA MET A 88 1.12 5.09 3.18
C MET A 88 -0.15 4.65 2.45
N TYR A 89 -1.29 5.12 2.96
CA TYR A 89 -2.59 5.10 2.28
C TYR A 89 -3.18 6.50 2.34
N SER A 90 -2.96 7.32 1.30
CA SER A 90 -3.45 8.71 1.25
C SER A 90 -4.98 8.79 1.14
N GLN A 91 -5.60 7.72 0.63
CA GLN A 91 -7.04 7.60 0.40
C GLN A 91 -7.84 7.11 1.61
N LYS A 92 -7.17 6.86 2.74
CA LYS A 92 -7.77 6.22 3.92
C LYS A 92 -7.50 7.01 5.21
N LEU A 93 -8.58 7.22 5.98
CA LEU A 93 -8.54 7.34 7.43
C LEU A 93 -9.33 6.17 8.04
N ASP A 94 -9.07 5.83 9.29
CA ASP A 94 -9.80 4.77 9.98
C ASP A 94 -10.91 5.34 10.88
N TRP A 95 -12.08 4.71 10.88
CA TRP A 95 -13.13 5.00 11.86
C TRP A 95 -12.60 4.77 13.28
N GLN A 96 -11.92 3.64 13.46
CA GLN A 96 -11.28 3.26 14.71
C GLN A 96 -9.96 4.04 14.80
N MET A 97 -9.92 5.11 15.60
CA MET A 97 -8.85 6.11 15.48
C MET A 97 -7.48 5.55 15.89
N GLY A 98 -6.54 5.59 14.95
CA GLY A 98 -5.13 5.30 15.18
C GLY A 98 -4.35 6.56 15.55
N LYS A 99 -3.01 6.45 15.51
CA LYS A 99 -2.10 7.58 15.79
C LYS A 99 -2.35 8.78 14.88
N LYS A 100 -2.60 8.51 13.59
CA LYS A 100 -2.86 9.53 12.58
C LYS A 100 -4.16 10.27 12.88
N GLU A 101 -5.24 9.53 13.08
CA GLU A 101 -6.57 10.08 13.30
C GLU A 101 -6.62 10.90 14.60
N GLN A 102 -6.02 10.41 15.69
CA GLN A 102 -5.96 11.15 16.96
C GLN A 102 -5.17 12.46 16.84
N GLN A 103 -4.02 12.44 16.14
CA GLN A 103 -3.21 13.65 15.92
C GLN A 103 -3.92 14.66 15.02
N LEU A 104 -4.52 14.20 13.92
CA LEU A 104 -5.28 15.06 13.01
C LEU A 104 -6.47 15.69 13.74
N ARG A 105 -7.22 14.91 14.53
CA ARG A 105 -8.36 15.44 15.30
C ARG A 105 -7.91 16.46 16.33
N HIS A 106 -6.78 16.24 17.00
CA HIS A 106 -6.21 17.21 17.92
C HIS A 106 -5.87 18.54 17.24
N TRP A 107 -5.18 18.51 16.10
CA TRP A 107 -4.87 19.73 15.33
C TRP A 107 -6.11 20.45 14.83
N MET A 108 -7.14 19.71 14.38
CA MET A 108 -8.42 20.29 13.97
C MET A 108 -9.13 20.95 15.17
N THR A 109 -9.15 20.32 16.34
CA THR A 109 -9.69 20.93 17.56
C THR A 109 -8.97 22.23 17.93
N GLU A 110 -7.64 22.26 17.87
CA GLU A 110 -6.84 23.47 18.17
C GLU A 110 -7.17 24.62 17.21
N LYS A 111 -7.49 24.29 15.95
CA LYS A 111 -7.90 25.25 14.92
C LYS A 111 -9.41 25.53 14.88
N GLN A 112 -10.19 24.94 15.79
CA GLN A 112 -11.66 25.01 15.80
C GLN A 112 -12.29 24.57 14.46
N GLN A 113 -11.69 23.58 13.80
CA GLN A 113 -12.18 23.01 12.56
C GLN A 113 -12.92 21.68 12.81
N ASP A 114 -13.97 21.42 12.04
CA ASP A 114 -14.72 20.17 12.14
C ASP A 114 -13.91 18.98 11.62
N TYR A 115 -13.77 17.95 12.44
CA TYR A 115 -13.07 16.73 12.09
C TYR A 115 -13.76 15.95 10.96
N GLU A 116 -15.09 16.05 10.83
CA GLU A 116 -15.81 15.35 9.75
C GLU A 116 -15.45 15.90 8.37
N SER A 117 -14.97 17.14 8.27
CA SER A 117 -14.50 17.71 7.00
C SER A 117 -13.39 16.88 6.32
N LEU A 118 -12.67 16.04 7.08
CA LEU A 118 -11.63 15.13 6.56
C LEU A 118 -12.17 13.90 5.82
N PHE A 119 -13.47 13.62 5.90
CA PHE A 119 -14.09 12.44 5.30
C PHE A 119 -15.04 12.82 4.17
N LEU A 120 -15.26 11.87 3.25
CA LEU A 120 -16.35 11.97 2.29
C LEU A 120 -17.62 11.35 2.87
N HIS A 121 -18.79 11.92 2.56
CA HIS A 121 -20.09 11.45 3.04
C HIS A 121 -21.08 11.18 1.91
N PHE A 122 -21.97 10.21 2.10
CA PHE A 122 -23.17 10.09 1.28
C PHE A 122 -24.18 11.14 1.73
N GLN A 123 -24.72 11.91 0.78
CA GLN A 123 -25.78 12.88 1.08
C GLN A 123 -27.12 12.17 1.33
N ASP A 124 -27.40 11.12 0.56
CA ASP A 124 -28.64 10.32 0.65
C ASP A 124 -28.32 8.88 1.06
N ASP A 125 -29.31 8.20 1.65
CA ASP A 125 -29.28 6.77 1.93
C ASP A 125 -28.89 6.00 0.67
N THR A 126 -27.81 5.25 0.79
CA THR A 126 -27.12 4.66 -0.35
C THR A 126 -27.05 3.16 -0.21
N GLN A 127 -27.58 2.45 -1.21
CA GLN A 127 -27.58 0.99 -1.25
C GLN A 127 -26.62 0.45 -2.31
N PHE A 128 -25.87 -0.60 -2.00
CA PHE A 128 -25.01 -1.31 -2.96
C PHE A 128 -24.78 -2.78 -2.60
N GLU A 129 -24.41 -3.58 -3.61
CA GLU A 129 -24.00 -4.98 -3.45
C GLU A 129 -22.57 -5.07 -2.88
N ILE A 130 -22.38 -5.94 -1.88
CA ILE A 130 -21.09 -6.25 -1.27
C ILE A 130 -20.67 -7.68 -1.57
N PRO A 131 -19.39 -7.93 -1.88
CA PRO A 131 -18.92 -9.29 -2.22
C PRO A 131 -18.60 -10.14 -0.98
N ASN A 132 -18.49 -9.53 0.20
CA ASN A 132 -18.15 -10.18 1.46
C ASN A 132 -18.77 -9.40 2.62
N ASN A 133 -19.50 -10.04 3.53
CA ASN A 133 -20.14 -9.39 4.68
C ASN A 133 -19.30 -9.45 5.98
N GLN A 134 -18.10 -10.02 5.93
CA GLN A 134 -17.19 -10.15 7.08
C GLN A 134 -16.17 -9.00 7.17
N HIS A 135 -15.89 -8.29 6.06
CA HIS A 135 -14.91 -7.20 6.09
C HIS A 135 -15.39 -6.04 6.98
N GLY A 136 -14.61 -5.73 8.02
CA GLY A 136 -14.95 -4.76 9.07
C GLY A 136 -15.74 -5.34 10.27
N ALA A 137 -16.09 -6.64 10.27
CA ALA A 137 -16.92 -7.27 11.31
C ALA A 137 -16.38 -7.15 12.76
N HIS A 138 -15.08 -6.91 12.91
CA HIS A 138 -14.42 -6.70 14.20
C HIS A 138 -14.24 -5.23 14.58
N THR A 139 -14.91 -4.33 13.87
CA THR A 139 -14.82 -2.89 14.07
C THR A 139 -16.17 -2.30 14.47
N PRO A 140 -16.18 -1.08 15.02
CA PRO A 140 -17.42 -0.38 15.37
C PRO A 140 -18.39 -0.17 14.22
N LEU A 141 -17.91 -0.23 12.97
CA LEU A 141 -18.78 -0.29 11.80
C LEU A 141 -19.83 -1.40 11.99
N TYR A 142 -19.45 -2.62 12.36
CA TYR A 142 -20.36 -3.76 12.62
C TYR A 142 -20.91 -3.81 14.04
N GLY A 143 -20.98 -2.66 14.69
CA GLY A 143 -21.45 -2.57 16.06
C GLY A 143 -20.50 -3.20 17.08
N MET A 144 -19.23 -3.46 16.72
CA MET A 144 -18.24 -3.94 17.70
C MET A 144 -17.78 -2.78 18.57
N PRO A 145 -17.87 -2.83 19.91
CA PRO A 145 -17.22 -1.81 20.73
C PRO A 145 -15.71 -1.71 20.44
N GLU A 146 -15.22 -0.48 20.25
CA GLU A 146 -13.80 -0.22 19.95
C GLU A 146 -12.89 -0.70 21.09
N PHE A 147 -13.26 -0.35 22.33
CA PHE A 147 -12.53 -0.75 23.50
C PHE A 147 -13.47 -0.86 24.71
N VAL A 148 -13.35 -1.96 25.46
CA VAL A 148 -14.11 -2.17 26.71
C VAL A 148 -13.18 -2.63 27.82
N ALA A 149 -13.36 -2.07 29.01
CA ALA A 149 -12.68 -2.50 30.22
C ALA A 149 -13.68 -2.81 31.34
N VAL A 150 -13.26 -3.68 32.27
CA VAL A 150 -14.00 -4.04 33.47
C VAL A 150 -13.16 -3.71 34.70
N GLN A 151 -13.80 -3.19 35.73
CA GLN A 151 -13.18 -2.99 37.04
C GLN A 151 -13.22 -4.27 37.84
N GLN A 152 -12.08 -4.82 38.24
CA GLN A 152 -12.06 -5.99 39.11
C GLN A 152 -12.46 -5.61 40.54
N ALA A 153 -13.03 -6.56 41.28
CA ALA A 153 -13.32 -6.36 42.70
C ALA A 153 -12.02 -6.06 43.47
N SER A 154 -12.05 -5.02 44.32
CA SER A 154 -10.96 -4.74 45.25
C SER A 154 -10.87 -5.83 46.31
N THR A 155 -9.66 -6.29 46.62
CA THR A 155 -9.38 -7.14 47.78
C THR A 155 -8.75 -6.31 48.90
N LEU A 156 -8.68 -6.86 50.12
CA LEU A 156 -8.02 -6.19 51.25
C LEU A 156 -6.54 -5.84 50.99
N SER A 157 -5.89 -6.52 50.04
CA SER A 157 -4.48 -6.35 49.70
C SER A 157 -4.22 -5.69 48.34
N GLN A 158 -5.25 -5.50 47.50
CA GLN A 158 -5.11 -4.89 46.16
C GLN A 158 -6.34 -4.06 45.81
N GLN A 159 -6.13 -2.80 45.45
CA GLN A 159 -7.17 -1.99 44.79
C GLN A 159 -7.58 -2.67 43.47
N GLY A 160 -8.88 -2.66 43.17
CA GLY A 160 -9.45 -3.29 41.99
C GLY A 160 -8.79 -2.80 40.70
N GLN A 161 -8.05 -3.68 40.01
CA GLN A 161 -7.39 -3.35 38.75
C GLN A 161 -8.41 -3.29 37.61
N MET A 162 -8.15 -2.41 36.64
CA MET A 162 -8.88 -2.39 35.37
C MET A 162 -8.32 -3.43 34.42
N LYS A 163 -9.20 -4.24 33.83
CA LYS A 163 -8.84 -5.25 32.83
C LYS A 163 -9.56 -5.00 31.51
N ARG A 164 -8.82 -5.05 30.40
CA ARG A 164 -9.39 -4.99 29.05
C ARG A 164 -10.17 -6.28 28.72
N ILE A 165 -11.35 -6.11 28.14
CA ILE A 165 -12.12 -7.20 27.53
C ILE A 165 -11.73 -7.30 26.05
N ARG A 166 -11.42 -8.52 25.59
CA ARG A 166 -11.15 -8.78 24.17
C ARG A 166 -12.46 -8.82 23.40
N MET A 167 -12.51 -8.09 22.29
CA MET A 167 -13.65 -8.03 21.37
C MET A 167 -13.30 -8.72 20.04
N PRO A 168 -14.23 -9.50 19.42
CA PRO A 168 -15.49 -9.99 20.00
C PRO A 168 -15.28 -10.80 21.28
N MET A 169 -16.29 -10.81 22.16
CA MET A 169 -16.27 -11.66 23.35
C MET A 169 -16.27 -13.13 22.90
N HIS A 170 -15.25 -13.89 23.33
CA HIS A 170 -15.19 -15.34 23.14
C HIS A 170 -15.57 -16.12 24.39
N GLN A 171 -15.55 -15.45 25.54
CA GLN A 171 -15.91 -16.00 26.84
C GLN A 171 -16.87 -15.01 27.51
N GLY A 172 -17.91 -15.54 28.15
CA GLY A 172 -18.83 -14.74 28.95
C GLY A 172 -18.10 -14.11 30.14
N LEU A 173 -18.48 -12.90 30.50
CA LEU A 173 -18.00 -12.22 31.70
C LEU A 173 -19.01 -12.41 32.82
N ALA A 174 -18.66 -13.16 33.86
CA ALA A 174 -19.44 -13.23 35.08
C ALA A 174 -19.49 -11.84 35.73
N LEU A 175 -20.69 -11.37 36.03
CA LEU A 175 -20.96 -10.07 36.63
C LEU A 175 -21.26 -10.26 38.13
N THR A 176 -20.63 -9.44 38.95
CA THR A 176 -20.98 -9.28 40.36
C THR A 176 -21.92 -8.09 40.54
N ASN A 177 -22.62 -8.05 41.68
CA ASN A 177 -23.44 -6.88 42.01
C ASN A 177 -22.58 -5.60 42.05
N ASN A 178 -23.07 -4.51 41.43
CA ASN A 178 -22.38 -3.24 41.21
C ASN A 178 -21.14 -3.32 40.29
N GLN A 179 -21.01 -4.40 39.50
CA GLN A 179 -19.96 -4.51 38.49
C GLN A 179 -20.08 -3.38 37.45
N SER A 180 -18.98 -2.67 37.22
CA SER A 180 -18.90 -1.61 36.21
C SER A 180 -18.04 -2.02 35.01
N LEU A 181 -18.54 -1.66 33.81
CA LEU A 181 -17.84 -1.71 32.53
C LEU A 181 -17.64 -0.29 32.01
N TYR A 182 -16.55 -0.10 31.27
CA TYR A 182 -16.20 1.16 30.64
C TYR A 182 -16.03 0.92 29.16
N LEU A 183 -16.84 1.61 28.35
CA LEU A 183 -16.81 1.53 26.91
C LEU A 183 -16.23 2.84 26.37
N PHE A 184 -15.17 2.74 25.58
CA PHE A 184 -14.50 3.86 24.96
C PHE A 184 -14.76 3.83 23.45
N SER A 185 -15.12 4.97 22.89
CA SER A 185 -15.39 5.10 21.47
C SER A 185 -14.81 6.39 20.90
N SER A 186 -14.29 6.28 19.69
CA SER A 186 -13.82 7.41 18.89
C SER A 186 -14.96 8.38 18.55
N GLU A 187 -16.19 7.88 18.39
CA GLU A 187 -17.38 8.68 18.06
C GLU A 187 -18.49 8.56 19.10
N LYS A 188 -19.42 9.53 19.09
CA LYS A 188 -20.57 9.54 20.01
C LYS A 188 -21.41 8.29 19.79
N LEU A 189 -21.97 7.72 20.85
CA LEU A 189 -22.80 6.52 20.78
C LEU A 189 -24.27 6.88 21.02
N THR A 190 -25.19 6.17 20.38
CA THR A 190 -26.65 6.40 20.50
C THR A 190 -27.40 5.20 21.09
N GLY A 191 -26.69 4.14 21.43
CA GLY A 191 -27.28 2.95 22.01
C GLY A 191 -26.28 1.87 22.37
N LEU A 192 -26.80 0.81 22.97
CA LEU A 192 -26.09 -0.39 23.36
C LEU A 192 -27.04 -1.58 23.37
N ASP A 193 -26.63 -2.68 22.76
CA ASP A 193 -27.31 -3.97 22.80
C ASP A 193 -26.45 -4.96 23.60
N ILE A 194 -27.04 -5.59 24.62
CA ILE A 194 -26.36 -6.59 25.45
C ILE A 194 -27.16 -7.89 25.53
N GLU A 195 -26.44 -9.00 25.66
CA GLU A 195 -27.04 -10.31 25.97
C GLU A 195 -26.44 -10.84 27.28
N LEU A 196 -27.32 -11.37 28.12
CA LEU A 196 -27.06 -11.86 29.46
C LEU A 196 -27.64 -13.26 29.62
N THR A 197 -26.95 -14.11 30.39
CA THR A 197 -27.50 -15.36 30.93
C THR A 197 -27.54 -15.28 32.45
N GLY A 198 -28.61 -15.75 33.08
CA GLY A 198 -28.76 -15.74 34.54
C GLY A 198 -30.22 -15.86 34.95
N GLN A 199 -30.47 -16.22 36.22
CA GLN A 199 -31.83 -16.26 36.79
C GLN A 199 -32.11 -14.95 37.55
N GLN A 200 -33.39 -14.58 37.71
CA GLN A 200 -33.83 -13.45 38.54
C GLN A 200 -33.25 -12.08 38.12
N LEU A 201 -33.16 -11.82 36.81
CA LEU A 201 -32.74 -10.50 36.28
C LEU A 201 -33.80 -9.41 36.48
N GLU A 202 -35.05 -9.78 36.78
CA GLU A 202 -36.22 -8.88 36.85
C GLU A 202 -36.14 -7.81 37.95
N HIS A 203 -35.34 -8.04 38.99
CA HIS A 203 -35.10 -7.06 40.08
C HIS A 203 -33.78 -6.28 39.89
N ALA A 204 -32.99 -6.67 38.90
CA ALA A 204 -31.73 -6.03 38.57
C ALA A 204 -31.92 -4.90 37.54
N ASN A 205 -31.02 -3.93 37.54
CA ASN A 205 -31.05 -2.83 36.59
C ASN A 205 -29.66 -2.50 36.05
N MET A 206 -29.63 -1.96 34.84
CA MET A 206 -28.45 -1.34 34.25
C MET A 206 -28.58 0.17 34.33
N SER A 207 -27.53 0.81 34.81
CA SER A 207 -27.36 2.26 34.72
C SER A 207 -26.22 2.56 33.75
N ILE A 208 -26.44 3.51 32.83
CA ILE A 208 -25.43 4.03 31.91
C ILE A 208 -25.22 5.51 32.23
N SER A 209 -23.95 5.90 32.35
CA SER A 209 -23.52 7.28 32.53
C SER A 209 -22.41 7.62 31.54
N HIS A 210 -22.25 8.88 31.18
CA HIS A 210 -21.15 9.35 30.32
C HIS A 210 -20.16 10.23 31.07
N ALA A 211 -18.90 10.21 30.62
CA ALA A 211 -17.85 11.04 31.19
C ALA A 211 -17.97 12.50 30.71
N THR A 212 -17.77 13.44 31.62
CA THR A 212 -17.73 14.88 31.32
C THR A 212 -16.37 15.52 31.55
N GLN A 213 -15.41 14.78 32.11
CA GLN A 213 -14.07 15.27 32.46
C GLN A 213 -13.00 14.20 32.23
N ASP A 214 -11.74 14.64 32.10
CA ASP A 214 -10.60 13.74 31.92
C ASP A 214 -10.45 12.76 33.09
N ILE A 215 -10.13 11.50 32.76
CA ILE A 215 -10.06 10.39 33.71
C ILE A 215 -8.66 10.33 34.32
N SER A 216 -8.59 10.36 35.67
CA SER A 216 -7.34 10.38 36.43
C SER A 216 -6.73 8.98 36.69
N ALA A 217 -5.50 8.95 37.23
CA ALA A 217 -4.73 7.72 37.44
C ALA A 217 -5.26 6.79 38.55
N ASN A 218 -6.09 7.30 39.47
CA ASN A 218 -6.41 6.58 40.70
C ASN A 218 -7.84 6.00 40.72
N THR A 219 -8.79 6.56 39.96
CA THR A 219 -10.13 6.00 39.80
C THR A 219 -10.78 6.46 38.49
N LEU A 220 -11.62 5.59 37.92
CA LEU A 220 -12.57 5.92 36.87
C LEU A 220 -13.88 6.50 37.45
N GLU A 221 -13.90 7.06 38.66
CA GLU A 221 -15.15 7.36 39.39
C GLU A 221 -15.54 8.86 39.40
N TYR A 222 -14.78 9.70 38.70
CA TYR A 222 -14.99 11.15 38.73
C TYR A 222 -15.63 11.67 37.43
N GLY A 223 -16.62 12.57 37.55
CA GLY A 223 -17.19 13.28 36.41
C GLY A 223 -18.17 12.49 35.55
N TRP A 224 -19.02 11.64 36.15
CA TRP A 224 -20.08 10.91 35.45
C TRP A 224 -21.41 11.65 35.50
N GLN A 225 -22.08 11.74 34.36
CA GLN A 225 -23.46 12.22 34.26
C GLN A 225 -24.39 11.07 33.84
N PRO A 226 -25.55 10.89 34.50
CA PRO A 226 -26.50 9.84 34.12
C PRO A 226 -27.02 10.02 32.70
N LEU A 227 -27.15 8.92 31.96
CA LEU A 227 -27.68 8.89 30.60
C LEU A 227 -28.94 8.03 30.50
N LEU A 228 -28.93 6.85 31.12
CA LEU A 228 -30.05 5.89 31.08
C LEU A 228 -30.05 5.01 32.33
N LYS A 229 -31.23 4.66 32.82
CA LYS A 229 -31.42 3.59 33.80
C LYS A 229 -32.62 2.75 33.40
N GLN A 230 -32.46 1.43 33.34
CA GLN A 230 -33.52 0.52 32.89
C GLN A 230 -33.39 -0.87 33.53
N PRO A 231 -34.49 -1.63 33.66
CA PRO A 231 -34.45 -3.00 34.15
C PRO A 231 -33.62 -3.92 33.25
N LEU A 232 -33.03 -4.97 33.84
CA LEU A 232 -32.30 -5.99 33.09
C LEU A 232 -33.24 -7.04 32.49
N SER A 233 -32.82 -7.56 31.34
CA SER A 233 -33.42 -8.70 30.64
C SER A 233 -32.31 -9.51 29.97
N THR A 234 -32.61 -10.74 29.55
CA THR A 234 -31.65 -11.61 28.85
C THR A 234 -31.15 -11.01 27.54
N ILE A 235 -32.01 -10.28 26.84
CA ILE A 235 -31.67 -9.46 25.68
C ILE A 235 -32.14 -8.05 26.00
N LEU A 236 -31.22 -7.08 26.00
CA LEU A 236 -31.52 -5.70 26.34
C LEU A 236 -31.00 -4.76 25.25
N THR A 237 -31.91 -3.98 24.69
CA THR A 237 -31.65 -2.97 23.67
C THR A 237 -31.88 -1.59 24.27
N SER A 238 -30.81 -0.80 24.31
CA SER A 238 -30.77 0.50 24.98
C SER A 238 -30.55 1.59 23.95
N ARG A 239 -31.35 2.65 23.97
CA ARG A 239 -31.22 3.80 23.07
C ARG A 239 -31.36 5.09 23.87
N TRP A 240 -30.64 6.14 23.48
CA TRP A 240 -30.69 7.44 24.15
C TRP A 240 -30.45 8.58 23.16
N SER A 241 -30.95 9.77 23.51
CA SER A 241 -30.62 11.02 22.83
C SER A 241 -29.26 11.53 23.31
N LEU A 242 -28.55 12.29 22.46
CA LEU A 242 -27.27 12.85 22.85
C LEU A 242 -27.46 13.93 23.93
N PRO A 243 -26.66 13.92 25.01
CA PRO A 243 -26.71 14.99 26.00
C PRO A 243 -26.12 16.27 25.39
N THR A 244 -26.58 17.43 25.88
CA THR A 244 -26.15 18.76 25.41
C THR A 244 -24.63 18.94 25.47
N SER A 245 -23.98 18.32 26.45
CA SER A 245 -22.52 18.28 26.54
C SER A 245 -22.03 16.85 26.74
N TRP A 246 -21.23 16.39 25.79
CA TRP A 246 -20.47 15.15 25.87
C TRP A 246 -19.09 15.39 25.30
N PRO A 247 -18.11 15.81 26.10
CA PRO A 247 -16.76 15.98 25.61
C PRO A 247 -16.09 14.62 25.39
N ARG A 248 -15.16 14.56 24.43
CA ARG A 248 -14.16 13.50 24.42
C ARG A 248 -13.19 13.76 25.56
N VAL A 249 -12.91 12.75 26.38
CA VAL A 249 -12.06 12.85 27.56
C VAL A 249 -10.74 12.12 27.35
N ALA A 250 -9.65 12.68 27.90
CA ALA A 250 -8.37 12.00 27.97
C ALA A 250 -8.33 11.02 29.15
N ILE A 251 -7.40 10.07 29.09
CA ILE A 251 -7.17 9.06 30.12
C ILE A 251 -5.73 9.23 30.61
N ALA A 252 -5.55 9.28 31.92
CA ALA A 252 -4.24 9.46 32.53
C ALA A 252 -3.25 8.38 32.09
N ALA A 253 -1.99 8.79 31.86
CA ALA A 253 -0.95 7.91 31.32
C ALA A 253 -0.75 6.58 32.07
N PRO A 254 -0.79 6.52 33.42
CA PRO A 254 -0.67 5.24 34.14
C PRO A 254 -1.78 4.24 33.79
N LEU A 255 -3.03 4.72 33.72
CA LEU A 255 -4.19 3.89 33.40
C LEU A 255 -4.17 3.47 31.92
N SER A 256 -3.85 4.39 31.02
CA SER A 256 -3.67 4.08 29.60
C SER A 256 -2.58 3.03 29.39
N ALA A 257 -1.46 3.11 30.11
CA ALA A 257 -0.37 2.14 30.03
C ALA A 257 -0.80 0.75 30.55
N GLN A 258 -1.56 0.71 31.66
CA GLN A 258 -2.13 -0.53 32.19
C GLN A 258 -3.07 -1.22 31.19
N LEU A 259 -3.94 -0.44 30.54
CA LEU A 259 -4.96 -0.97 29.63
C LEU A 259 -4.44 -1.23 28.21
N GLY A 260 -3.39 -0.52 27.81
CA GLY A 260 -2.71 -0.66 26.52
C GLY A 260 -3.57 -0.29 25.31
N GLY A 261 -3.06 -0.61 24.11
CA GLY A 261 -3.79 -0.42 22.86
C GLY A 261 -3.96 1.06 22.47
N GLN A 262 -5.14 1.43 21.99
CA GLN A 262 -5.41 2.78 21.48
C GLN A 262 -5.39 3.87 22.56
N LEU A 263 -5.50 3.49 23.83
CA LEU A 263 -5.50 4.44 24.94
C LEU A 263 -4.11 5.06 25.19
N THR A 264 -3.03 4.41 24.73
CA THR A 264 -1.64 4.92 24.87
C THR A 264 -1.21 5.85 23.75
N ILE A 265 -2.07 6.07 22.75
CA ILE A 265 -1.79 6.97 21.64
C ILE A 265 -1.71 8.40 22.17
N LYS A 266 -0.70 9.15 21.72
CA LYS A 266 -0.54 10.57 22.08
C LYS A 266 -1.80 11.35 21.66
N HIS A 267 -2.29 12.24 22.53
CA HIS A 267 -3.51 13.02 22.33
C HIS A 267 -4.80 12.20 22.20
N ALA A 268 -4.78 10.90 22.58
CA ALA A 268 -5.99 10.08 22.53
C ALA A 268 -7.05 10.61 23.49
N ARG A 269 -8.24 10.85 22.95
CA ARG A 269 -9.44 11.21 23.70
C ARG A 269 -10.59 10.32 23.24
N PHE A 270 -11.58 10.05 24.09
CA PHE A 270 -12.69 9.15 23.74
C PHE A 270 -14.00 9.66 24.31
N PHE A 271 -15.11 9.33 23.67
CA PHE A 271 -16.39 9.30 24.34
C PHE A 271 -16.43 8.07 25.23
N VAL A 272 -16.67 8.25 26.52
CA VAL A 272 -16.61 7.15 27.50
C VAL A 272 -17.98 6.98 28.16
N LEU A 273 -18.45 5.74 28.18
CA LEU A 273 -19.61 5.31 28.94
C LEU A 273 -19.18 4.43 30.11
N LYS A 274 -19.78 4.66 31.27
CA LYS A 274 -19.79 3.75 32.42
C LYS A 274 -21.11 3.00 32.44
N ILE A 275 -21.05 1.68 32.45
CA ILE A 275 -22.21 0.79 32.49
C ILE A 275 -22.13 0.01 33.80
N THR A 276 -23.10 0.19 34.69
CA THR A 276 -23.13 -0.48 36.00
C THR A 276 -24.34 -1.38 36.12
N PHE A 277 -24.10 -2.63 36.49
CA PHE A 277 -25.14 -3.63 36.76
C PHE A 277 -25.43 -3.68 38.26
N ASN A 278 -26.66 -3.33 38.64
CA ASN A 278 -27.06 -3.18 40.04
C ASN A 278 -28.15 -4.20 40.39
N ASN A 279 -28.19 -4.56 41.67
CA ASN A 279 -29.16 -5.48 42.29
C ASN A 279 -29.16 -6.88 41.64
N LEU A 280 -27.99 -7.40 41.28
CA LEU A 280 -27.86 -8.77 40.78
C LEU A 280 -28.00 -9.77 41.93
N ALA A 281 -29.05 -10.62 41.86
CA ALA A 281 -29.33 -11.66 42.86
C ALA A 281 -28.55 -12.96 42.63
N THR A 282 -28.13 -13.22 41.39
CA THR A 282 -27.33 -14.40 40.98
C THR A 282 -26.16 -13.98 40.09
N ASP A 283 -25.23 -14.90 39.84
CA ASP A 283 -24.09 -14.68 38.93
C ASP A 283 -24.57 -14.59 37.46
N ALA A 284 -25.05 -13.41 37.07
CA ALA A 284 -25.36 -13.13 35.68
C ALA A 284 -24.07 -13.09 34.84
N THR A 285 -24.11 -13.65 33.64
CA THR A 285 -22.97 -13.62 32.72
C THR A 285 -23.31 -12.78 31.50
N LEU A 286 -22.53 -11.74 31.25
CA LEU A 286 -22.57 -10.97 30.00
C LEU A 286 -21.93 -11.81 28.89
N THR A 287 -22.72 -12.19 27.91
CA THR A 287 -22.27 -13.00 26.77
C THR A 287 -22.00 -12.15 25.53
N LYS A 288 -22.63 -10.97 25.43
CA LYS A 288 -22.49 -10.09 24.27
C LYS A 288 -22.67 -8.62 24.62
N ILE A 289 -21.91 -7.79 23.93
CA ILE A 289 -22.04 -6.32 23.92
C ILE A 289 -21.85 -5.82 22.48
N ARG A 290 -22.81 -5.02 22.00
CA ARG A 290 -22.84 -4.47 20.65
C ARG A 290 -23.31 -3.02 20.67
N LEU A 291 -22.72 -2.21 19.79
CA LEU A 291 -23.23 -0.91 19.42
C LEU A 291 -24.33 -1.09 18.35
N PRO A 292 -25.31 -0.18 18.27
CA PRO A 292 -26.27 -0.16 17.19
C PRO A 292 -25.51 -0.08 15.85
N SER A 293 -25.80 -1.01 14.94
CA SER A 293 -25.33 -0.86 13.57
C SER A 293 -26.10 0.28 12.92
N TRP A 294 -25.39 1.21 12.29
CA TRP A 294 -26.00 2.31 11.57
C TRP A 294 -26.23 2.01 10.09
N TYR A 295 -25.81 0.84 9.59
CA TYR A 295 -26.20 0.37 8.27
C TYR A 295 -27.10 -0.85 8.36
N GLN A 296 -27.86 -1.06 7.30
CA GLN A 296 -28.74 -2.21 7.18
C GLN A 296 -28.17 -3.13 6.12
N TRP A 297 -28.18 -4.43 6.36
CA TRP A 297 -27.83 -5.40 5.34
C TRP A 297 -29.02 -6.31 5.05
N SER A 298 -29.06 -6.83 3.83
CA SER A 298 -30.03 -7.83 3.41
C SER A 298 -29.37 -8.84 2.50
N GLU A 299 -29.86 -10.07 2.53
CA GLU A 299 -29.46 -11.13 1.61
C GLU A 299 -30.58 -11.39 0.61
N LYS A 300 -30.27 -11.35 -0.68
CA LYS A 300 -31.21 -11.64 -1.76
C LYS A 300 -30.51 -12.47 -2.82
N SER A 301 -31.04 -13.67 -3.10
CA SER A 301 -30.49 -14.57 -4.14
C SER A 301 -28.98 -14.83 -3.98
N ASN A 302 -28.53 -15.17 -2.77
CA ASN A 302 -27.12 -15.40 -2.40
C ASN A 302 -26.19 -14.19 -2.63
N LYS A 303 -26.75 -12.98 -2.66
CA LYS A 303 -26.01 -11.72 -2.70
C LYS A 303 -26.30 -10.88 -1.48
N TYR A 304 -25.27 -10.21 -0.97
CA TYR A 304 -25.40 -9.29 0.16
C TYR A 304 -25.53 -7.86 -0.34
N PHE A 305 -26.50 -7.14 0.18
CA PHE A 305 -26.70 -5.71 -0.04
C PHE A 305 -26.55 -4.98 1.28
N VAL A 306 -25.97 -3.79 1.22
CA VAL A 306 -25.87 -2.89 2.38
C VAL A 306 -26.49 -1.54 2.03
N THR A 307 -27.14 -0.92 3.00
CA THR A 307 -27.63 0.46 2.96
C THR A 307 -26.87 1.26 4.01
N ILE A 308 -26.07 2.23 3.57
CA ILE A 308 -25.41 3.22 4.42
C ILE A 308 -26.31 4.46 4.48
N PRO A 309 -26.64 4.99 5.66
CA PRO A 309 -27.51 6.15 5.80
C PRO A 309 -26.81 7.43 5.28
N GLY A 310 -27.56 8.33 4.66
CA GLY A 310 -27.05 9.61 4.16
C GLY A 310 -27.13 10.73 5.19
N TRP A 311 -26.20 11.67 5.14
CA TRP A 311 -26.18 12.90 5.94
C TRP A 311 -26.33 14.12 5.05
N ASP A 312 -27.31 14.97 5.37
CA ASP A 312 -27.52 16.24 4.70
C ASP A 312 -27.64 17.36 5.75
N PRO A 313 -26.70 18.33 5.79
CA PRO A 313 -26.74 19.43 6.75
C PRO A 313 -28.05 20.24 6.72
N ILE A 314 -28.82 20.18 5.63
CA ILE A 314 -30.13 20.85 5.56
C ILE A 314 -31.15 20.30 6.58
N ASN A 315 -30.90 19.11 7.13
CA ASN A 315 -31.75 18.48 8.14
C ASN A 315 -31.35 18.83 9.59
N ASP A 316 -30.18 19.44 9.77
CA ASP A 316 -29.64 19.88 11.06
C ASP A 316 -29.94 21.38 11.23
N ASN A 317 -31.16 21.68 11.69
CA ASN A 317 -31.72 23.03 11.68
C ASN A 317 -31.01 23.95 12.69
N ASN A 318 -30.51 23.39 13.78
CA ASN A 318 -29.78 24.14 14.80
C ASN A 318 -28.25 24.13 14.60
N SER A 319 -27.76 23.35 13.63
CA SER A 319 -26.33 23.21 13.27
C SER A 319 -25.46 22.73 14.42
N ASP A 320 -25.98 21.85 15.28
CA ASP A 320 -25.24 21.26 16.41
C ASP A 320 -24.53 19.94 16.05
N GLY A 321 -24.71 19.47 14.81
CA GLY A 321 -24.12 18.25 14.27
C GLY A 321 -24.87 16.98 14.67
N TYR A 322 -26.11 17.08 15.16
CA TYR A 322 -26.95 15.95 15.57
C TYR A 322 -28.43 16.18 15.22
N ILE A 323 -29.00 15.29 14.40
CA ILE A 323 -30.44 15.32 14.11
C ILE A 323 -31.22 14.64 15.24
N ASP A 324 -31.82 15.46 16.10
CA ASP A 324 -32.70 15.01 17.17
C ASP A 324 -34.03 14.43 16.64
N ASP A 325 -34.92 13.94 17.51
CA ASP A 325 -36.19 13.34 17.06
C ASP A 325 -37.14 14.34 16.39
N ARG A 326 -37.10 15.61 16.78
CA ARG A 326 -37.93 16.66 16.18
C ARG A 326 -37.42 17.01 14.79
N GLU A 327 -36.12 17.26 14.66
CA GLU A 327 -35.48 17.50 13.36
C GLU A 327 -35.64 16.29 12.46
N TYR A 328 -35.51 15.08 13.00
CA TYR A 328 -35.75 13.84 12.25
C TYR A 328 -37.18 13.82 11.69
N GLN A 329 -38.20 14.15 12.46
CA GLN A 329 -39.57 14.18 11.93
C GLN A 329 -39.80 15.27 10.86
N GLN A 330 -39.00 16.34 10.91
CA GLN A 330 -39.16 17.53 10.06
C GLN A 330 -38.12 17.63 8.93
N ARG A 331 -37.35 16.57 8.66
CA ARG A 331 -36.29 16.55 7.64
C ARG A 331 -36.79 17.08 6.28
N LEU A 332 -36.03 18.03 5.74
CA LEU A 332 -36.23 18.57 4.40
C LEU A 332 -35.74 17.56 3.35
N ASN A 333 -34.54 16.99 3.55
CA ASN A 333 -34.10 15.83 2.78
C ASN A 333 -34.52 14.54 3.50
N ARG A 334 -35.66 13.98 3.10
CA ARG A 334 -36.19 12.73 3.66
C ARG A 334 -35.40 11.48 3.24
N ASN A 335 -34.55 11.58 2.22
CA ASN A 335 -33.69 10.48 1.78
C ASN A 335 -32.39 10.38 2.57
N ALA A 336 -32.09 11.34 3.45
CA ALA A 336 -30.98 11.28 4.39
C ALA A 336 -31.49 10.82 5.76
N SER A 337 -31.06 9.64 6.22
CA SER A 337 -31.50 9.07 7.50
C SER A 337 -30.43 9.03 8.59
N ALA A 338 -29.19 9.42 8.29
CA ALA A 338 -28.14 9.54 9.30
C ALA A 338 -28.52 10.62 10.30
N ARG A 339 -28.23 10.38 11.58
CA ARG A 339 -28.44 11.37 12.65
C ARG A 339 -27.15 12.07 13.07
N LEU A 340 -26.01 11.48 12.74
CA LEU A 340 -24.69 12.01 12.99
C LEU A 340 -23.87 11.91 11.69
N PRO A 341 -23.07 12.92 11.32
CA PRO A 341 -22.37 12.92 10.04
C PRO A 341 -21.47 11.70 9.84
N TYR A 342 -20.78 11.24 10.88
CA TYR A 342 -19.88 10.08 10.80
C TYR A 342 -20.58 8.78 10.37
N GLN A 343 -21.90 8.69 10.50
CA GLN A 343 -22.69 7.51 10.08
C GLN A 343 -22.80 7.42 8.55
N ALA A 344 -22.63 8.55 7.86
CA ALA A 344 -22.74 8.67 6.42
C ALA A 344 -21.39 8.62 5.69
N ARG A 345 -20.27 8.38 6.40
CA ARG A 345 -18.94 8.31 5.79
C ARG A 345 -18.92 7.29 4.65
N LEU A 346 -18.22 7.62 3.57
CA LEU A 346 -17.98 6.71 2.45
C LEU A 346 -17.08 5.54 2.91
N ILE A 347 -17.71 4.39 3.13
CA ILE A 347 -17.06 3.16 3.58
C ILE A 347 -17.35 2.07 2.54
N PRO A 348 -16.33 1.49 1.88
CA PRO A 348 -16.52 0.43 0.89
C PRO A 348 -16.70 -0.93 1.59
N LEU A 349 -17.82 -1.07 2.30
CA LEU A 349 -18.18 -2.29 3.03
C LEU A 349 -18.09 -3.52 2.12
N GLY A 350 -17.52 -4.60 2.67
CA GLY A 350 -17.24 -5.82 1.92
C GLY A 350 -16.13 -5.75 0.90
N ARG A 351 -15.55 -4.57 0.64
CA ARG A 351 -14.40 -4.41 -0.26
C ARG A 351 -13.15 -3.93 0.45
N MET A 352 -13.15 -3.87 1.78
CA MET A 352 -11.96 -3.59 2.58
C MET A 352 -10.98 -4.79 2.63
N TRP A 353 -9.89 -4.70 3.40
CA TRP A 353 -8.85 -5.74 3.43
C TRP A 353 -9.21 -6.97 4.26
N ASN A 354 -9.87 -6.79 5.41
CA ASN A 354 -10.17 -7.87 6.35
C ASN A 354 -11.24 -7.44 7.38
N GLU A 355 -11.55 -8.34 8.30
CA GLU A 355 -12.52 -8.15 9.40
C GLU A 355 -12.18 -7.00 10.35
N SER A 356 -10.91 -6.62 10.45
CA SER A 356 -10.44 -5.54 11.33
C SER A 356 -10.25 -4.21 10.61
N SER A 357 -10.56 -4.12 9.32
CA SER A 357 -10.41 -2.88 8.56
C SER A 357 -11.57 -1.92 8.83
N ALA A 358 -11.24 -0.65 9.11
CA ALA A 358 -12.21 0.40 9.42
C ALA A 358 -12.10 1.59 8.43
N LEU A 359 -11.80 1.33 7.15
CA LEU A 359 -11.53 2.35 6.15
C LEU A 359 -12.72 3.30 5.96
N CYS A 360 -12.42 4.59 6.03
CA CYS A 360 -13.26 5.69 5.55
C CYS A 360 -12.47 6.48 4.50
N TYR A 361 -13.14 6.90 3.43
CA TYR A 361 -12.50 7.70 2.38
C TYR A 361 -12.20 9.13 2.84
N VAL A 362 -11.00 9.60 2.51
CA VAL A 362 -10.52 10.94 2.85
C VAL A 362 -11.04 11.97 1.87
N ASN A 363 -11.48 13.12 2.36
CA ASN A 363 -11.80 14.28 1.54
C ASN A 363 -10.52 15.00 1.08
N LEU A 364 -9.98 14.56 -0.05
CA LEU A 364 -8.84 15.22 -0.71
C LEU A 364 -9.26 16.39 -1.62
N PHE A 365 -10.56 16.72 -1.75
CA PHE A 365 -11.02 17.83 -2.58
C PHE A 365 -10.71 19.19 -1.95
N SER A 366 -10.73 19.27 -0.61
CA SER A 366 -10.32 20.46 0.14
C SER A 366 -8.80 20.68 0.12
N ALA A 367 -8.36 21.91 -0.18
CA ALA A 367 -6.94 22.28 -0.12
C ALA A 367 -6.40 22.21 1.32
N ASP A 368 -7.17 22.68 2.29
CA ASP A 368 -6.79 22.67 3.71
C ASP A 368 -6.58 21.24 4.21
N ASN A 369 -7.44 20.30 3.80
CA ASN A 369 -7.28 18.89 4.16
C ASN A 369 -6.02 18.28 3.55
N ARG A 370 -5.69 18.63 2.30
CA ARG A 370 -4.47 18.18 1.64
C ARG A 370 -3.24 18.70 2.39
N THR A 371 -3.22 19.96 2.79
CA THR A 371 -2.13 20.57 3.56
C THR A 371 -2.01 19.98 4.97
N LEU A 372 -3.13 19.75 5.66
CA LEU A 372 -3.13 19.12 6.99
C LEU A 372 -2.52 17.71 6.92
N LEU A 373 -2.97 16.90 5.96
CA LEU A 373 -2.51 15.53 5.80
C LEU A 373 -1.04 15.47 5.33
N SER A 374 -0.61 16.37 4.45
CA SER A 374 0.78 16.40 3.98
C SER A 374 1.73 16.76 5.11
N ASN A 375 1.37 17.75 5.95
CA ASN A 375 2.16 18.15 7.11
C ASN A 375 2.26 17.00 8.13
N TYR A 376 1.16 16.27 8.36
CA TYR A 376 1.20 15.08 9.21
C TYR A 376 2.20 14.04 8.67
N LEU A 377 2.08 13.67 7.39
CA LEU A 377 2.94 12.65 6.80
C LEU A 377 4.41 13.07 6.80
N GLN A 378 4.72 14.31 6.41
CA GLN A 378 6.07 14.85 6.42
C GLN A 378 6.69 14.80 7.82
N GLN A 379 5.94 15.24 8.84
CA GLN A 379 6.39 15.17 10.23
C GLN A 379 6.67 13.72 10.66
N GLN A 380 5.80 12.77 10.29
CA GLN A 380 5.99 11.36 10.60
C GLN A 380 7.22 10.76 9.89
N TRP A 381 7.45 11.12 8.63
CA TRP A 381 8.62 10.64 7.89
C TRP A 381 9.92 11.17 8.48
N HIS A 382 9.99 12.46 8.80
CA HIS A 382 11.15 13.04 9.48
C HIS A 382 11.41 12.39 10.85
N GLN A 383 10.38 12.14 11.64
CA GLN A 383 10.51 11.45 12.94
C GLN A 383 11.00 10.01 12.81
N GLN A 384 10.70 9.34 11.70
CA GLN A 384 11.07 7.94 11.44
C GLN A 384 12.35 7.80 10.60
N GLY A 385 12.94 8.91 10.14
CA GLY A 385 14.10 8.89 9.25
C GLY A 385 13.79 8.43 7.82
N TYR A 386 12.54 8.55 7.37
CA TYR A 386 12.12 8.14 6.03
C TYR A 386 12.30 9.29 5.02
N GLN A 387 12.76 8.95 3.82
CA GLN A 387 12.87 9.87 2.67
C GLN A 387 11.52 10.11 1.99
N GLY A 388 10.47 9.41 2.40
CA GLY A 388 9.15 9.47 1.78
C GLY A 388 8.36 8.21 2.09
N ALA A 389 7.36 7.91 1.28
CA ALA A 389 6.58 6.68 1.39
C ALA A 389 5.97 6.30 0.05
N TYR A 390 5.59 5.03 -0.09
CA TYR A 390 4.82 4.57 -1.24
C TYR A 390 3.36 4.27 -0.87
N ASN A 391 2.47 4.61 -1.80
CA ASN A 391 1.04 4.33 -1.73
C ASN A 391 0.76 2.95 -2.32
N ASP A 392 0.27 2.04 -1.50
CA ASP A 392 -0.15 0.72 -1.94
C ASP A 392 -1.67 0.65 -2.10
N SER A 393 -2.16 -0.38 -2.79
CA SER A 393 -3.59 -0.52 -3.13
C SER A 393 -4.17 0.76 -3.76
N LEU A 394 -3.38 1.42 -4.61
CA LEU A 394 -3.66 2.72 -5.20
C LEU A 394 -5.08 2.81 -5.78
N TYR A 395 -5.51 1.78 -6.51
CA TYR A 395 -6.80 1.71 -7.21
C TYR A 395 -8.06 1.61 -6.32
N ARG A 396 -7.90 1.60 -4.99
CA ARG A 396 -9.02 1.65 -4.04
C ARG A 396 -9.52 3.08 -3.88
N VAL A 397 -10.02 3.70 -4.94
CA VAL A 397 -10.63 5.05 -4.94
C VAL A 397 -12.16 5.00 -5.01
N PRO A 398 -12.90 6.04 -4.57
CA PRO A 398 -14.36 6.05 -4.62
C PRO A 398 -14.84 6.10 -6.07
N ASN A 399 -15.26 4.95 -6.60
CA ASN A 399 -15.73 4.78 -7.97
C ASN A 399 -16.76 3.65 -8.07
N ARG A 400 -17.24 3.35 -9.28
CA ARG A 400 -18.22 2.27 -9.54
C ARG A 400 -17.79 0.88 -9.08
N THR A 401 -16.48 0.60 -9.01
CA THR A 401 -15.95 -0.70 -8.59
C THR A 401 -16.00 -0.86 -7.07
N GLN A 402 -15.72 0.23 -6.34
CA GLN A 402 -15.83 0.24 -4.87
C GLN A 402 -17.27 0.40 -4.40
N PHE A 403 -18.10 1.12 -5.16
CA PHE A 403 -19.49 1.42 -4.84
C PHE A 403 -20.42 1.17 -6.04
N PRO A 404 -20.83 -0.09 -6.27
CA PRO A 404 -21.81 -0.43 -7.29
C PRO A 404 -23.24 -0.07 -6.81
N THR A 405 -23.51 1.22 -6.56
CA THR A 405 -24.76 1.73 -5.97
C THR A 405 -26.03 1.44 -6.77
N THR A 406 -27.02 0.78 -6.18
CA THR A 406 -28.33 0.53 -6.81
C THR A 406 -29.34 1.63 -6.51
N GLN A 407 -29.14 2.37 -5.41
CA GLN A 407 -29.94 3.51 -4.98
C GLN A 407 -29.03 4.54 -4.30
N GLY A 408 -29.37 5.83 -4.41
CA GLY A 408 -28.60 6.92 -3.81
C GLY A 408 -27.19 7.07 -4.41
N GLY A 409 -26.22 7.38 -3.55
CA GLY A 409 -24.80 7.40 -3.90
C GLY A 409 -24.24 8.77 -4.24
N LYS A 410 -24.96 9.86 -3.98
CA LYS A 410 -24.43 11.22 -4.12
C LYS A 410 -23.43 11.51 -3.01
N ILE A 411 -22.22 11.96 -3.37
CA ILE A 411 -21.19 12.39 -2.41
C ILE A 411 -21.48 13.84 -2.03
N LEU A 412 -21.60 14.14 -0.74
CA LEU A 412 -21.92 15.47 -0.22
C LEU A 412 -20.87 16.51 -0.61
N GLU A 413 -19.58 16.19 -0.48
CA GLU A 413 -18.49 17.14 -0.71
C GLU A 413 -18.24 17.43 -2.19
N LEU A 414 -18.68 16.52 -3.08
CA LEU A 414 -18.45 16.63 -4.53
C LEU A 414 -19.73 16.94 -5.31
N GLN A 415 -20.90 16.73 -4.70
CA GLN A 415 -22.22 16.84 -5.34
C GLN A 415 -22.37 15.96 -6.60
N LEU A 416 -21.60 14.86 -6.67
CA LEU A 416 -21.61 13.90 -7.77
C LEU A 416 -21.92 12.48 -7.29
N PRO A 417 -22.49 11.61 -8.14
CA PRO A 417 -22.60 10.19 -7.84
C PRO A 417 -21.22 9.55 -7.63
N VAL A 418 -21.07 8.74 -6.59
CA VAL A 418 -19.81 8.03 -6.24
C VAL A 418 -19.28 7.18 -7.38
N ARG A 419 -20.16 6.67 -8.25
CA ARG A 419 -19.80 5.91 -9.44
C ARG A 419 -18.95 6.71 -10.44
N GLN A 420 -19.05 8.04 -10.42
CA GLN A 420 -18.37 8.99 -11.31
C GLN A 420 -17.21 9.74 -10.62
N ALA A 421 -17.04 9.57 -9.31
CA ALA A 421 -16.07 10.36 -8.53
C ALA A 421 -14.60 9.98 -8.77
N GLY A 422 -14.33 8.81 -9.36
CA GLY A 422 -12.99 8.25 -9.46
C GLY A 422 -11.97 9.15 -10.17
N SER A 423 -12.34 9.74 -11.31
CA SER A 423 -11.45 10.62 -12.09
C SER A 423 -11.11 11.90 -11.32
N PHE A 424 -12.09 12.52 -10.67
CA PHE A 424 -11.88 13.70 -9.81
C PHE A 424 -11.01 13.35 -8.60
N TYR A 425 -11.21 12.18 -8.00
CA TYR A 425 -10.41 11.74 -6.88
C TYR A 425 -8.93 11.53 -7.27
N TRP A 426 -8.66 11.04 -8.48
CA TRP A 426 -7.30 10.95 -9.01
C TRP A 426 -6.61 12.30 -9.17
N GLN A 427 -7.34 13.32 -9.62
CA GLN A 427 -6.82 14.68 -9.71
C GLN A 427 -6.47 15.22 -8.32
N SER A 428 -7.36 15.06 -7.34
CA SER A 428 -7.13 15.47 -5.95
C SER A 428 -5.96 14.73 -5.30
N LEU A 429 -5.84 13.43 -5.54
CA LEU A 429 -4.72 12.63 -5.06
C LEU A 429 -3.40 13.07 -5.70
N SER A 430 -3.40 13.38 -7.01
CA SER A 430 -2.24 13.95 -7.69
C SER A 430 -1.85 15.29 -7.09
N ALA A 431 -2.79 16.21 -6.89
CA ALA A 431 -2.53 17.51 -6.28
C ALA A 431 -1.97 17.38 -4.85
N PHE A 432 -2.50 16.44 -4.06
CA PHE A 432 -1.98 16.12 -2.73
C PHE A 432 -0.52 15.66 -2.77
N ASN A 433 -0.19 14.74 -3.67
CA ASN A 433 1.17 14.21 -3.78
C ASN A 433 2.16 15.22 -4.40
N GLN A 434 1.71 16.10 -5.30
CA GLN A 434 2.52 17.21 -5.78
C GLN A 434 2.83 18.20 -4.65
N HIS A 435 1.86 18.45 -3.75
CA HIS A 435 2.10 19.29 -2.57
C HIS A 435 3.16 18.68 -1.64
N LEU A 436 3.13 17.35 -1.41
CA LEU A 436 4.18 16.64 -0.67
C LEU A 436 5.57 16.83 -1.31
N GLN A 437 5.66 16.70 -2.64
CA GLN A 437 6.91 16.93 -3.38
C GLN A 437 7.37 18.40 -3.34
N HIS A 438 6.45 19.35 -3.18
CA HIS A 438 6.78 20.76 -3.08
C HIS A 438 7.30 21.13 -1.69
N ILE A 439 6.69 20.57 -0.63
CA ILE A 439 7.12 20.78 0.76
C ILE A 439 8.52 20.19 1.00
N ASP A 440 8.81 19.03 0.40
CA ASP A 440 10.14 18.41 0.42
C ASP A 440 10.51 17.93 -0.98
N SER A 441 11.39 18.68 -1.65
CA SER A 441 11.86 18.37 -3.02
C SER A 441 12.70 17.10 -3.11
N GLN A 442 13.21 16.60 -1.97
CA GLN A 442 13.90 15.33 -1.89
C GLN A 442 12.95 14.17 -1.60
N ALA A 443 11.67 14.42 -1.31
CA ALA A 443 10.75 13.37 -0.92
C ALA A 443 10.45 12.39 -2.07
N TRP A 444 10.54 11.10 -1.78
CA TRP A 444 10.18 10.05 -2.73
C TRP A 444 8.73 9.63 -2.48
N ILE A 445 7.84 10.13 -3.34
CA ILE A 445 6.41 9.89 -3.28
C ILE A 445 6.08 8.75 -4.25
N GLY A 446 5.90 7.58 -3.65
CA GLY A 446 5.78 6.32 -4.36
C GLY A 446 4.36 5.88 -4.67
N ALA A 447 4.18 5.11 -5.75
CA ALA A 447 2.95 4.38 -6.04
C ALA A 447 3.24 2.93 -6.43
N ASN A 448 2.53 1.97 -5.82
CA ASN A 448 2.49 0.61 -6.35
C ASN A 448 1.49 0.53 -7.51
N ILE A 449 2.01 0.36 -8.71
CA ILE A 449 1.20 0.25 -9.94
C ILE A 449 1.31 -1.14 -10.59
N SER A 450 2.05 -2.07 -9.98
CA SER A 450 2.36 -3.38 -10.55
C SER A 450 2.87 -3.24 -12.00
N ASP A 451 2.35 -4.03 -12.94
CA ASP A 451 2.74 -4.01 -14.34
C ASP A 451 1.89 -3.07 -15.21
N LEU A 452 1.16 -2.13 -14.60
CA LEU A 452 0.27 -1.26 -15.34
C LEU A 452 1.02 -0.22 -16.17
N ASN A 453 0.56 -0.01 -17.40
CA ASN A 453 0.94 1.13 -18.23
C ASN A 453 -0.03 2.31 -17.99
N LEU A 454 0.41 3.32 -17.22
CA LEU A 454 -0.38 4.50 -16.88
C LEU A 454 -0.83 5.31 -18.11
N PHE A 455 -0.05 5.30 -19.19
CA PHE A 455 -0.36 6.06 -20.40
C PHE A 455 -1.46 5.42 -21.24
N SER A 456 -1.68 4.11 -21.08
CA SER A 456 -2.77 3.38 -21.74
C SER A 456 -4.15 3.62 -21.12
N GLN A 457 -4.23 4.29 -19.96
CA GLN A 457 -5.48 4.56 -19.24
C GLN A 457 -5.63 6.06 -18.96
N PRO A 458 -6.42 6.81 -19.76
CA PRO A 458 -6.56 8.26 -19.63
C PRO A 458 -6.94 8.73 -18.21
N ASP A 459 -7.84 8.00 -17.54
CA ASP A 459 -8.27 8.33 -16.17
C ASP A 459 -7.14 8.31 -15.13
N LEU A 460 -6.02 7.63 -15.44
CA LEU A 460 -4.86 7.49 -14.55
C LEU A 460 -3.71 8.44 -14.90
N HIS A 461 -3.81 9.21 -15.98
CA HIS A 461 -2.79 10.20 -16.36
C HIS A 461 -2.40 11.16 -15.23
N PRO A 462 -3.33 11.64 -14.36
CA PRO A 462 -2.95 12.48 -13.22
C PRO A 462 -1.88 11.85 -12.30
N LEU A 463 -1.84 10.51 -12.20
CA LEU A 463 -0.89 9.81 -11.34
C LEU A 463 0.56 9.97 -11.81
N VAL A 464 0.80 10.17 -13.11
CA VAL A 464 2.15 10.39 -13.65
C VAL A 464 2.75 11.68 -13.09
N ALA A 465 1.94 12.74 -12.97
CA ALA A 465 2.35 13.99 -12.36
C ALA A 465 2.44 13.90 -10.83
N GLY A 466 1.49 13.18 -10.21
CA GLY A 466 1.38 13.03 -8.76
C GLY A 466 2.52 12.26 -8.10
N PHE A 467 3.18 11.32 -8.78
CA PHE A 467 4.19 10.44 -8.18
C PHE A 467 5.56 10.60 -8.87
N ASN A 468 6.64 10.40 -8.11
CA ASN A 468 8.03 10.44 -8.62
C ASN A 468 8.79 9.12 -8.44
N PHE A 469 8.15 8.12 -7.83
CA PHE A 469 8.68 6.78 -7.61
C PHE A 469 7.59 5.73 -7.87
N PHE A 470 7.92 4.61 -8.53
CA PHE A 470 6.96 3.56 -8.87
C PHE A 470 7.44 2.17 -8.44
N VAL A 471 6.58 1.43 -7.76
CA VAL A 471 6.81 0.00 -7.48
C VAL A 471 6.10 -0.80 -8.56
N ARG A 472 6.87 -1.58 -9.32
CA ARG A 472 6.38 -2.40 -10.44
C ARG A 472 6.42 -3.89 -10.08
N GLU A 473 5.49 -4.30 -9.23
CA GLU A 473 5.23 -5.71 -8.93
C GLU A 473 4.91 -6.50 -10.21
N ASP A 474 5.41 -7.73 -10.32
CA ASP A 474 5.18 -8.63 -11.47
C ASP A 474 5.73 -8.14 -12.83
N TYR A 475 6.52 -7.07 -12.82
CA TYR A 475 7.02 -6.47 -14.05
C TYR A 475 8.00 -7.41 -14.76
N ILE A 476 8.85 -8.12 -14.03
CA ILE A 476 9.81 -9.06 -14.61
C ILE A 476 9.40 -10.48 -14.26
N HIS A 477 9.50 -11.41 -15.22
CA HIS A 477 9.39 -12.84 -14.95
C HIS A 477 10.04 -13.66 -16.07
N PRO A 478 10.48 -14.91 -15.82
CA PRO A 478 11.29 -15.65 -16.78
C PRO A 478 10.57 -15.89 -18.11
N SER A 479 9.24 -16.09 -18.07
CA SER A 479 8.44 -16.42 -19.27
C SER A 479 7.83 -15.21 -20.00
N LEU A 480 8.50 -14.06 -19.99
CA LEU A 480 8.03 -12.81 -20.60
C LEU A 480 8.09 -12.87 -22.14
N GLY A 481 6.94 -12.74 -22.81
CA GLY A 481 6.86 -12.78 -24.29
C GLY A 481 7.16 -11.44 -24.96
N LEU A 482 7.15 -11.43 -26.31
CA LEU A 482 7.27 -10.21 -27.11
C LEU A 482 5.99 -9.35 -27.10
N SER A 483 4.83 -9.98 -27.29
CA SER A 483 3.52 -9.32 -27.47
C SER A 483 2.50 -9.72 -26.39
N GLN A 484 1.23 -9.34 -26.61
CA GLN A 484 0.10 -9.38 -25.67
C GLN A 484 0.19 -8.29 -24.60
N GLN A 485 -0.95 -7.94 -23.99
CA GLN A 485 -0.98 -7.03 -22.84
C GLN A 485 0.09 -7.48 -21.83
N ARG A 486 1.16 -6.68 -21.66
CA ARG A 486 2.33 -6.88 -20.78
C ARG A 486 3.58 -7.58 -21.39
N GLY A 487 3.66 -7.80 -22.70
CA GLY A 487 4.88 -8.28 -23.38
C GLY A 487 5.99 -7.22 -23.48
N LEU A 488 7.22 -7.62 -23.84
CA LEU A 488 8.38 -6.72 -23.93
C LEU A 488 8.17 -5.52 -24.87
N LEU A 489 7.53 -5.73 -26.02
CA LEU A 489 7.33 -4.66 -27.01
C LEU A 489 6.31 -3.59 -26.56
N GLN A 490 5.56 -3.85 -25.50
CA GLN A 490 4.58 -2.92 -24.92
C GLN A 490 5.08 -2.21 -23.65
N ARG A 491 6.37 -2.37 -23.29
CA ARG A 491 6.98 -1.82 -22.06
C ARG A 491 7.68 -0.48 -22.25
N TRP A 492 7.36 0.21 -23.34
CA TRP A 492 7.90 1.53 -23.68
C TRP A 492 7.57 2.58 -22.62
N GLU A 493 6.51 2.39 -21.83
CA GLU A 493 6.12 3.34 -20.79
C GLU A 493 7.16 3.48 -19.69
N HIS A 494 7.94 2.42 -19.44
CA HIS A 494 9.00 2.47 -18.44
C HIS A 494 10.07 3.50 -18.82
N PHE A 495 10.50 3.47 -20.09
CA PHE A 495 11.47 4.42 -20.62
C PHE A 495 10.92 5.84 -20.72
N LEU A 496 9.60 5.99 -20.87
CA LEU A 496 8.93 7.29 -20.82
C LEU A 496 8.95 7.85 -19.38
N LEU A 497 8.66 7.01 -18.37
CA LEU A 497 8.81 7.38 -16.96
C LEU A 497 10.27 7.76 -16.63
N SER A 498 11.25 7.00 -17.11
CA SER A 498 12.68 7.32 -16.92
C SER A 498 13.06 8.65 -17.55
N ALA A 499 12.55 8.97 -18.75
CA ALA A 499 12.80 10.26 -19.41
C ALA A 499 12.23 11.45 -18.63
N GLN A 500 11.21 11.21 -17.80
CA GLN A 500 10.65 12.19 -16.87
C GLN A 500 11.36 12.21 -15.50
N GLY A 501 12.50 11.52 -15.36
CA GLY A 501 13.27 11.43 -14.12
C GLY A 501 12.59 10.61 -13.02
N LYS A 502 11.61 9.77 -13.37
CA LYS A 502 10.87 8.94 -12.40
C LYS A 502 11.67 7.70 -12.07
N ARG A 503 11.72 7.35 -10.77
CA ARG A 503 12.41 6.15 -10.26
C ARG A 503 11.48 4.94 -10.26
N SER A 504 12.01 3.74 -10.43
CA SER A 504 11.21 2.52 -10.35
C SER A 504 11.89 1.35 -9.64
N VAL A 505 11.14 0.61 -8.82
CA VAL A 505 11.52 -0.75 -8.43
C VAL A 505 10.92 -1.71 -9.44
N LEU A 506 11.77 -2.48 -10.12
CA LEU A 506 11.35 -3.50 -11.08
C LEU A 506 11.43 -4.87 -10.40
N MET A 507 10.27 -5.39 -10.00
CA MET A 507 10.21 -6.62 -9.21
C MET A 507 10.11 -7.86 -10.11
N ALA A 508 10.99 -8.82 -9.85
CA ALA A 508 11.06 -10.07 -10.57
C ALA A 508 10.32 -11.21 -9.87
N HIS A 509 9.41 -11.87 -10.60
CA HIS A 509 8.55 -12.91 -10.08
C HIS A 509 9.01 -14.32 -10.50
N MET A 510 9.53 -15.09 -9.54
CA MET A 510 10.14 -16.42 -9.76
C MET A 510 9.16 -17.54 -10.19
N ARG A 511 7.86 -17.43 -9.89
CA ARG A 511 6.86 -18.48 -10.19
C ARG A 511 6.01 -18.22 -11.45
N LYS A 512 6.24 -17.13 -12.19
CA LYS A 512 5.45 -16.76 -13.37
C LYS A 512 6.09 -17.38 -14.63
N GLY A 513 5.82 -18.67 -14.79
CA GLY A 513 6.50 -19.53 -15.77
C GLY A 513 7.97 -19.74 -15.41
N GLY A 514 8.79 -20.11 -16.40
CA GLY A 514 10.21 -20.43 -16.18
C GLY A 514 10.44 -21.88 -15.73
N LYS A 515 11.71 -22.22 -15.50
CA LYS A 515 12.10 -23.58 -15.11
C LYS A 515 11.64 -23.93 -13.71
N VAL A 516 11.71 -22.98 -12.76
CA VAL A 516 11.25 -23.19 -11.37
C VAL A 516 9.78 -23.61 -11.35
N ARG A 517 8.92 -22.94 -12.14
CA ARG A 517 7.48 -23.27 -12.20
C ARG A 517 7.18 -24.56 -12.96
N TRP A 518 7.90 -24.87 -14.04
CA TRP A 518 7.51 -25.95 -14.96
C TRP A 518 8.35 -27.22 -14.87
N GLN A 519 9.52 -27.13 -14.23
CA GLN A 519 10.54 -28.18 -14.18
C GLN A 519 11.03 -28.45 -12.75
N GLY A 520 10.51 -27.74 -11.74
CA GLY A 520 10.77 -27.98 -10.31
C GLY A 520 11.82 -27.05 -9.70
N HIS A 521 11.90 -27.08 -8.37
CA HIS A 521 12.70 -26.15 -7.56
C HIS A 521 14.14 -26.61 -7.33
N SER A 522 14.81 -27.22 -8.32
CA SER A 522 16.24 -27.57 -8.17
C SER A 522 17.13 -26.31 -8.12
N GLN A 523 18.33 -26.42 -7.55
CA GLN A 523 19.30 -25.32 -7.53
C GLN A 523 19.58 -24.77 -8.94
N THR A 524 19.78 -25.65 -9.93
CA THR A 524 20.01 -25.27 -11.33
C THR A 524 18.84 -24.49 -11.93
N ASN A 525 17.59 -24.91 -11.66
CA ASN A 525 16.42 -24.22 -12.18
C ASN A 525 16.23 -22.86 -11.50
N TRP A 526 16.52 -22.77 -10.20
CA TRP A 526 16.55 -21.50 -9.49
C TRP A 526 17.56 -20.57 -10.12
N GLN A 527 18.84 -20.94 -10.13
CA GLN A 527 19.92 -20.13 -10.72
C GLN A 527 19.60 -19.68 -12.15
N HIS A 528 19.06 -20.58 -12.99
CA HIS A 528 18.61 -20.23 -14.35
C HIS A 528 17.59 -19.09 -14.36
N ASP A 529 16.53 -19.19 -13.55
CA ASP A 529 15.47 -18.19 -13.51
C ASP A 529 15.91 -16.90 -12.79
N GLN A 530 16.83 -16.96 -11.81
CA GLN A 530 17.44 -15.77 -11.19
C GLN A 530 18.28 -15.01 -12.23
N THR A 531 19.17 -15.70 -12.95
CA THR A 531 19.98 -15.12 -14.03
C THR A 531 19.09 -14.55 -15.13
N THR A 532 18.03 -15.25 -15.51
CA THR A 532 17.09 -14.77 -16.52
C THR A 532 16.38 -13.49 -16.09
N ASN A 533 15.92 -13.43 -14.85
CA ASN A 533 15.27 -12.23 -14.32
C ASN A 533 16.22 -11.04 -14.24
N LEU A 534 17.47 -11.25 -13.81
CA LEU A 534 18.48 -10.19 -13.79
C LEU A 534 18.83 -9.73 -15.22
N ALA A 535 18.92 -10.64 -16.19
CA ALA A 535 19.12 -10.26 -17.59
C ALA A 535 17.94 -9.43 -18.13
N ILE A 536 16.69 -9.80 -17.83
CA ILE A 536 15.51 -8.99 -18.22
C ILE A 536 15.53 -7.63 -17.50
N PHE A 537 15.98 -7.55 -16.24
CA PHE A 537 16.19 -6.28 -15.56
C PHE A 537 17.18 -5.41 -16.32
N TYR A 538 18.34 -5.93 -16.73
CA TYR A 538 19.29 -5.18 -17.55
C TYR A 538 18.77 -4.87 -18.97
N LEU A 539 17.81 -5.62 -19.52
CA LEU A 539 17.12 -5.12 -20.71
C LEU A 539 16.36 -3.83 -20.38
N LEU A 540 15.68 -3.76 -19.24
CA LEU A 540 14.77 -2.64 -18.92
C LEU A 540 15.44 -1.44 -18.24
N ASN A 541 16.53 -1.65 -17.49
CA ASN A 541 16.95 -0.66 -16.50
C ASN A 541 17.53 0.62 -17.10
N ASN A 542 17.31 1.70 -16.38
CA ASN A 542 18.06 2.94 -16.46
C ASN A 542 18.88 3.03 -15.16
N PRO A 543 20.21 2.82 -15.22
CA PRO A 543 21.02 2.54 -14.03
C PRO A 543 20.79 3.50 -12.86
N SER A 544 20.65 4.80 -13.09
CA SER A 544 20.47 5.81 -12.03
C SER A 544 19.06 5.92 -11.44
N LEU A 545 18.06 5.28 -12.05
CA LEU A 545 16.64 5.45 -11.69
C LEU A 545 15.96 4.15 -11.26
N ASP A 546 16.53 3.00 -11.63
CA ASP A 546 15.87 1.72 -11.47
C ASP A 546 16.55 0.80 -10.45
N PHE A 547 15.72 0.14 -9.65
CA PHE A 547 16.13 -0.75 -8.58
C PHE A 547 15.61 -2.16 -8.82
N TYR A 548 16.51 -3.13 -8.80
CA TYR A 548 16.20 -4.54 -8.91
C TYR A 548 15.73 -5.09 -7.57
N GLN A 549 14.65 -5.86 -7.61
CA GLN A 549 14.25 -6.71 -6.51
C GLN A 549 13.79 -8.05 -7.08
N GLN A 550 14.15 -9.13 -6.39
CA GLN A 550 13.83 -10.47 -6.85
C GLN A 550 12.96 -11.22 -5.85
N TRP A 551 11.65 -10.93 -5.86
CA TRP A 551 10.55 -11.85 -5.50
C TRP A 551 9.22 -11.08 -5.33
N ASN A 552 8.08 -11.78 -5.28
CA ASN A 552 6.76 -11.17 -5.11
C ASN A 552 5.90 -12.05 -4.18
N GLN A 553 4.68 -11.62 -3.85
CA GLN A 553 3.64 -12.23 -3.01
C GLN A 553 3.42 -13.75 -3.14
N SER A 554 3.88 -14.36 -4.24
CA SER A 554 3.96 -15.82 -4.39
C SER A 554 4.68 -16.53 -3.25
N PHE A 555 5.55 -15.80 -2.54
CA PHE A 555 6.13 -16.19 -1.26
C PHE A 555 6.01 -14.99 -0.33
N TYR A 556 5.42 -15.15 0.86
CA TYR A 556 5.15 -14.04 1.78
C TYR A 556 6.36 -13.12 2.00
N TYR A 557 6.22 -11.83 1.70
CA TYR A 557 7.22 -10.80 1.98
C TYR A 557 7.73 -10.89 3.42
N SER A 558 9.04 -11.11 3.59
CA SER A 558 9.72 -11.19 4.89
C SER A 558 11.21 -11.52 4.72
N SER A 559 11.98 -11.25 5.77
CA SER A 559 13.37 -11.69 5.94
C SER A 559 13.48 -13.01 6.71
N LYS A 560 12.39 -13.79 6.79
CA LYS A 560 12.37 -15.12 7.43
C LYS A 560 13.20 -16.12 6.60
N ASN A 561 13.51 -17.26 7.21
CA ASN A 561 14.13 -18.35 6.49
C ASN A 561 13.21 -18.95 5.42
N THR A 562 13.82 -19.34 4.30
CA THR A 562 13.24 -20.15 3.24
C THR A 562 12.75 -21.49 3.78
N ARG A 563 11.81 -22.08 3.05
CA ARG A 563 11.13 -23.35 3.29
C ARG A 563 11.21 -24.21 2.04
N ILE A 564 10.92 -25.49 2.20
CA ILE A 564 10.97 -26.48 1.11
C ILE A 564 10.04 -26.14 -0.07
N ASP A 565 8.97 -25.38 0.17
CA ASP A 565 8.02 -24.97 -0.85
C ASP A 565 8.40 -23.66 -1.55
N ASN A 566 9.33 -22.86 -0.99
CA ASN A 566 9.66 -21.55 -1.52
C ASN A 566 11.08 -21.36 -2.06
N TYR A 567 12.00 -22.29 -1.79
CA TYR A 567 13.36 -22.27 -2.33
C TYR A 567 13.91 -23.69 -2.47
N PHE A 568 15.01 -23.88 -3.22
CA PHE A 568 15.61 -25.21 -3.37
C PHE A 568 16.23 -25.74 -2.07
N GLN A 569 16.56 -24.84 -1.14
CA GLN A 569 17.13 -25.16 0.15
C GLN A 569 16.41 -24.39 1.28
N PRO A 570 15.83 -25.08 2.28
CA PRO A 570 15.24 -24.40 3.44
C PRO A 570 16.33 -23.83 4.37
N GLY A 571 15.94 -22.87 5.20
CA GLY A 571 16.81 -22.38 6.28
C GLY A 571 17.75 -21.23 5.92
N ILE A 572 17.54 -20.58 4.78
CA ILE A 572 18.32 -19.42 4.32
C ILE A 572 17.43 -18.18 4.42
N PRO A 573 17.88 -17.04 4.98
CA PRO A 573 17.07 -15.83 4.97
C PRO A 573 16.63 -15.44 3.55
N ASN A 574 15.35 -15.16 3.33
CA ASN A 574 14.78 -14.98 1.98
C ASN A 574 15.54 -13.97 1.11
N ASN A 575 15.91 -12.80 1.66
CA ASN A 575 16.61 -11.76 0.90
C ASN A 575 18.02 -12.21 0.47
N VAL A 576 18.71 -13.00 1.31
CA VAL A 576 19.99 -13.64 0.99
C VAL A 576 19.82 -14.70 -0.09
N ALA A 577 18.76 -15.50 -0.01
CA ALA A 577 18.48 -16.57 -0.97
C ALA A 577 18.14 -16.04 -2.36
N TYR A 578 17.35 -14.97 -2.45
CA TYR A 578 16.76 -14.55 -3.72
C TYR A 578 17.57 -13.50 -4.48
N GLN A 579 18.41 -12.70 -3.80
CA GLN A 579 19.24 -11.72 -4.50
C GLN A 579 20.45 -12.40 -5.17
N PRO A 580 20.70 -12.18 -6.47
CA PRO A 580 21.85 -12.74 -7.18
C PRO A 580 23.12 -11.90 -6.94
N THR A 581 23.53 -11.75 -5.67
CA THR A 581 24.60 -10.83 -5.23
C THR A 581 25.90 -10.97 -6.02
N ALA A 582 26.38 -12.19 -6.27
CA ALA A 582 27.64 -12.41 -6.98
C ALA A 582 27.58 -11.94 -8.45
N MET A 583 26.41 -11.98 -9.08
CA MET A 583 26.23 -11.45 -10.44
C MET A 583 26.13 -9.93 -10.44
N LEU A 584 25.44 -9.36 -9.44
CA LEU A 584 25.29 -7.90 -9.30
C LEU A 584 26.62 -7.18 -9.07
N GLN A 585 27.62 -7.86 -8.50
CA GLN A 585 28.97 -7.31 -8.30
C GLN A 585 29.74 -7.07 -9.60
N GLN A 586 29.37 -7.71 -10.71
CA GLN A 586 30.02 -7.51 -12.00
C GLN A 586 29.61 -6.14 -12.56
N ASP A 587 30.59 -5.26 -12.78
CA ASP A 587 30.37 -4.03 -13.54
C ASP A 587 30.18 -4.38 -15.02
N ILE A 588 29.01 -4.03 -15.55
CA ILE A 588 28.70 -4.07 -16.99
C ILE A 588 28.65 -2.66 -17.58
N GLY A 589 28.77 -1.61 -16.77
CA GLY A 589 28.72 -0.19 -17.16
C GLY A 589 27.32 0.33 -17.48
N ASN A 590 27.24 1.34 -18.33
CA ASN A 590 25.98 1.91 -18.81
C ASN A 590 25.55 1.32 -20.17
N PRO A 591 24.23 1.33 -20.48
CA PRO A 591 23.73 0.99 -21.80
C PRO A 591 24.33 1.88 -22.88
N ILE A 592 24.65 1.31 -24.04
CA ILE A 592 25.15 2.02 -25.22
C ILE A 592 24.36 1.59 -26.47
N PRO A 593 24.43 2.36 -27.57
CA PRO A 593 23.78 1.99 -28.82
C PRO A 593 24.16 0.59 -29.31
N ALA A 594 23.23 -0.05 -30.02
CA ALA A 594 23.44 -1.35 -30.63
C ALA A 594 24.65 -1.33 -31.60
N PRO A 595 25.37 -2.46 -31.77
CA PRO A 595 26.37 -2.58 -32.82
C PRO A 595 25.75 -2.34 -34.20
N ALA A 596 26.57 -1.89 -35.15
CA ALA A 596 26.11 -1.65 -36.52
C ALA A 596 25.46 -2.90 -37.14
N ASN A 597 24.49 -2.69 -38.03
CA ASN A 597 23.78 -3.72 -38.80
C ASN A 597 22.78 -4.61 -38.01
N TYR A 598 22.56 -4.35 -36.73
CA TYR A 598 21.47 -4.99 -35.99
C TYR A 598 20.19 -4.14 -36.01
N PRO A 599 19.04 -4.71 -36.36
CA PRO A 599 17.80 -3.95 -36.43
C PRO A 599 17.31 -3.60 -35.02
N ALA A 600 16.93 -2.33 -34.86
CA ALA A 600 16.26 -1.82 -33.67
C ALA A 600 14.92 -2.55 -33.43
N ILE A 601 14.46 -2.51 -32.18
CA ILE A 601 13.18 -3.09 -31.78
C ILE A 601 12.10 -2.02 -31.88
N GLU A 602 11.01 -2.35 -32.56
CA GLU A 602 9.81 -1.51 -32.61
C GLU A 602 8.95 -1.74 -31.36
N TYR A 603 8.59 -0.64 -30.70
CA TYR A 603 7.56 -0.63 -29.66
C TYR A 603 6.18 -0.55 -30.26
N VAL A 604 5.23 -1.23 -29.62
CA VAL A 604 3.86 -1.30 -30.11
C VAL A 604 2.82 -0.87 -29.07
N ASP A 605 1.69 -0.37 -29.55
CA ASP A 605 0.52 -0.10 -28.73
C ASP A 605 -0.31 -1.37 -28.44
N SER A 606 -1.46 -1.19 -27.78
CA SER A 606 -2.39 -2.28 -27.48
C SER A 606 -3.03 -2.94 -28.72
N ALA A 607 -3.07 -2.24 -29.85
CA ALA A 607 -3.54 -2.74 -31.14
C ALA A 607 -2.40 -3.35 -31.99
N ASN A 608 -1.17 -3.39 -31.48
CA ASN A 608 0.07 -3.79 -32.16
C ASN A 608 0.53 -2.85 -33.27
N ASN A 609 0.12 -1.58 -33.27
CA ASN A 609 0.70 -0.58 -34.18
C ASN A 609 2.07 -0.16 -33.63
N THR A 610 3.06 -0.02 -34.52
CA THR A 610 4.36 0.57 -34.16
C THR A 610 4.19 2.03 -33.78
N ILE A 611 4.68 2.41 -32.60
CA ILE A 611 4.55 3.78 -32.06
C ILE A 611 5.88 4.49 -31.83
N ALA A 612 6.98 3.73 -31.74
CA ALA A 612 8.35 4.22 -31.61
C ALA A 612 9.32 3.04 -31.82
N SER A 613 10.61 3.34 -31.97
CA SER A 613 11.72 2.40 -31.96
C SER A 613 12.52 2.51 -30.66
N SER A 614 13.27 1.46 -30.32
CA SER A 614 14.22 1.41 -29.20
C SER A 614 15.35 2.44 -29.27
N THR A 615 15.54 3.07 -30.43
CA THR A 615 16.50 4.15 -30.69
C THR A 615 15.92 5.55 -30.56
N ASP A 616 14.59 5.67 -30.53
CA ASP A 616 13.93 6.97 -30.56
C ASP A 616 14.06 7.69 -29.22
N THR A 617 14.12 9.00 -29.28
CA THR A 617 14.14 9.91 -28.12
C THR A 617 12.79 10.58 -27.88
N GLN A 618 11.83 10.36 -28.77
CA GLN A 618 10.47 10.90 -28.69
C GLN A 618 9.45 9.83 -29.08
N ILE A 619 8.27 9.89 -28.47
CA ILE A 619 7.13 9.04 -28.78
C ILE A 619 5.86 9.90 -28.90
N THR A 620 5.02 9.63 -29.90
CA THR A 620 3.77 10.37 -30.08
C THR A 620 2.59 9.54 -29.59
N LEU A 621 1.94 10.00 -28.51
CA LEU A 621 0.78 9.35 -27.90
C LEU A 621 -0.38 10.35 -27.86
N ASN A 622 -1.57 9.96 -28.31
CA ASN A 622 -2.76 10.82 -28.27
C ASN A 622 -2.53 12.24 -28.83
N LYS A 623 -1.78 12.35 -29.94
CA LYS A 623 -1.37 13.62 -30.59
C LYS A 623 -0.43 14.51 -29.75
N GLN A 624 0.18 13.97 -28.69
CA GLN A 624 1.21 14.64 -27.90
C GLN A 624 2.55 13.94 -28.10
N THR A 625 3.59 14.73 -28.39
CA THR A 625 4.97 14.24 -28.46
C THR A 625 5.59 14.32 -27.07
N LEU A 626 6.05 13.18 -26.55
CA LEU A 626 6.63 13.02 -25.23
C LEU A 626 8.07 12.51 -25.33
N PRO A 627 8.97 12.91 -24.41
CA PRO A 627 10.32 12.37 -24.38
C PRO A 627 10.30 10.90 -23.92
N ILE A 628 11.18 10.08 -24.49
CA ILE A 628 11.41 8.69 -24.10
C ILE A 628 12.91 8.42 -24.06
N THR A 629 13.38 7.65 -23.08
CA THR A 629 14.78 7.23 -23.04
C THR A 629 14.99 6.10 -24.05
N PRO A 630 15.97 6.18 -24.97
CA PRO A 630 16.31 5.06 -25.82
C PRO A 630 16.70 3.83 -24.99
N SER A 631 16.07 2.68 -25.26
CA SER A 631 16.46 1.42 -24.62
C SER A 631 17.67 0.79 -25.29
N HIS A 632 17.95 1.17 -26.54
CA HIS A 632 18.98 0.57 -27.38
C HIS A 632 18.81 -0.94 -27.60
N TRP A 633 17.58 -1.46 -27.47
CA TRP A 633 17.29 -2.85 -27.79
C TRP A 633 17.46 -3.13 -29.28
N PHE A 634 17.98 -4.31 -29.60
CA PHE A 634 18.07 -4.80 -30.97
C PHE A 634 17.75 -6.29 -31.04
N TYR A 635 17.38 -6.76 -32.22
CA TYR A 635 17.27 -8.20 -32.47
C TYR A 635 18.64 -8.78 -32.82
N LEU A 636 19.21 -9.60 -31.94
CA LEU A 636 20.32 -10.48 -32.32
C LEU A 636 19.82 -11.60 -33.25
N TYR A 637 18.58 -12.04 -33.02
CA TYR A 637 17.88 -13.03 -33.82
C TYR A 637 16.38 -12.77 -33.81
N ARG A 638 15.71 -13.02 -34.93
CA ARG A 638 14.24 -13.04 -35.02
C ARG A 638 13.77 -14.04 -36.06
N LYS A 639 12.71 -14.77 -35.75
CA LYS A 639 11.98 -15.61 -36.70
C LYS A 639 10.67 -14.93 -37.06
N SER A 640 10.58 -14.44 -38.29
CA SER A 640 9.35 -13.83 -38.80
C SER A 640 8.34 -14.91 -39.19
N SER A 641 7.05 -14.66 -38.93
CA SER A 641 5.97 -15.35 -39.65
C SER A 641 5.75 -14.60 -40.96
N LEU A 642 6.51 -14.90 -42.01
CA LEU A 642 6.15 -14.37 -43.32
C LEU A 642 4.85 -15.03 -43.78
N THR A 643 3.86 -14.21 -44.13
CA THR A 643 2.91 -14.60 -45.17
C THR A 643 2.66 -13.48 -46.17
N LEU A 644 2.80 -12.19 -45.82
CA LEU A 644 2.66 -11.07 -46.78
C LEU A 644 3.60 -9.87 -46.47
N PRO A 645 4.21 -9.20 -47.48
CA PRO A 645 5.19 -8.11 -47.32
C PRO A 645 4.74 -6.84 -46.58
N TRP A 646 3.43 -6.60 -46.48
CA TRP A 646 2.86 -5.36 -45.91
C TRP A 646 2.37 -5.51 -44.48
N GLN A 647 2.58 -6.66 -43.83
CA GLN A 647 2.25 -6.86 -42.42
C GLN A 647 3.52 -6.91 -41.59
N THR A 648 3.77 -5.87 -40.80
CA THR A 648 4.75 -5.90 -39.71
C THR A 648 4.20 -6.78 -38.58
N THR A 649 4.44 -8.08 -38.64
CA THR A 649 4.04 -8.99 -37.57
C THR A 649 5.13 -9.10 -36.52
N VAL A 650 4.77 -8.96 -35.24
CA VAL A 650 5.64 -9.33 -34.11
C VAL A 650 6.24 -10.73 -34.36
N PRO A 651 7.58 -10.92 -34.21
CA PRO A 651 8.24 -12.20 -34.45
C PRO A 651 7.61 -13.37 -33.69
N GLN A 652 7.68 -14.58 -34.24
CA GLN A 652 7.24 -15.79 -33.54
C GLN A 652 8.13 -16.13 -32.35
N GLU A 653 9.43 -15.95 -32.53
CA GLU A 653 10.47 -16.07 -31.51
C GLU A 653 11.62 -15.13 -31.86
N ALA A 654 12.32 -14.63 -30.83
CA ALA A 654 13.41 -13.68 -31.00
C ALA A 654 14.39 -13.75 -29.83
N VAL A 655 15.65 -13.40 -30.12
CA VAL A 655 16.65 -13.06 -29.09
C VAL A 655 16.77 -11.55 -29.06
N ILE A 656 16.25 -10.95 -27.99
CA ILE A 656 16.39 -9.52 -27.70
C ILE A 656 17.74 -9.31 -27.04
N ALA A 657 18.44 -8.28 -27.48
CA ALA A 657 19.74 -7.92 -26.98
C ALA A 657 19.82 -6.44 -26.59
N ARG A 658 20.70 -6.13 -25.62
CA ARG A 658 21.08 -4.76 -25.25
C ARG A 658 22.57 -4.72 -24.97
N GLN A 659 23.26 -3.76 -25.58
CA GLN A 659 24.69 -3.56 -25.41
C GLN A 659 24.94 -2.60 -24.24
N TYR A 660 25.96 -2.91 -23.45
CA TYR A 660 26.52 -2.05 -22.42
C TYR A 660 28.00 -1.80 -22.70
N GLN A 661 28.59 -0.81 -22.02
CA GLN A 661 30.02 -0.51 -22.10
C GLN A 661 30.90 -1.74 -21.83
N GLN A 662 30.53 -2.55 -20.85
CA GLN A 662 31.28 -3.73 -20.39
C GLN A 662 30.39 -4.98 -20.34
N GLY A 663 29.35 -5.03 -21.17
CA GLY A 663 28.45 -6.19 -21.18
C GLY A 663 27.56 -6.30 -22.41
N LEU A 664 27.05 -7.50 -22.66
CA LEU A 664 26.00 -7.79 -23.62
C LEU A 664 24.94 -8.66 -22.95
N ILE A 665 23.70 -8.19 -23.00
CA ILE A 665 22.54 -8.86 -22.39
C ILE A 665 21.74 -9.52 -23.48
N LEU A 666 21.39 -10.80 -23.31
CA LEU A 666 20.57 -11.55 -24.27
C LEU A 666 19.38 -12.20 -23.57
N TYR A 667 18.23 -12.24 -24.23
CA TYR A 667 17.04 -12.94 -23.76
C TYR A 667 16.27 -13.60 -24.91
N TYR A 668 16.13 -14.94 -24.86
CA TYR A 668 15.42 -15.71 -25.88
C TYR A 668 13.96 -15.96 -25.50
N THR A 669 13.03 -15.47 -26.30
CA THR A 669 11.59 -15.56 -25.99
C THR A 669 10.72 -15.77 -27.23
N ASP A 670 9.48 -16.20 -27.00
CA ASP A 670 8.45 -16.35 -28.03
C ASP A 670 7.46 -15.17 -28.04
N ARG A 671 6.58 -15.16 -29.05
CA ARG A 671 5.62 -14.09 -29.26
C ARG A 671 4.72 -13.84 -28.05
N LYS A 672 4.25 -14.89 -27.37
CA LYS A 672 3.17 -14.80 -26.37
C LYS A 672 3.66 -14.87 -24.92
N GLY A 673 4.85 -15.41 -24.68
CA GLY A 673 5.28 -15.72 -23.32
C GLY A 673 4.49 -16.88 -22.73
N LYS A 674 4.83 -17.27 -21.50
CA LYS A 674 4.13 -18.30 -20.71
C LYS A 674 3.92 -19.65 -21.45
N ASN A 675 4.73 -19.94 -22.46
CA ASN A 675 4.64 -21.14 -23.28
C ASN A 675 5.54 -22.27 -22.74
N LYS A 676 4.93 -23.21 -22.02
CA LYS A 676 5.65 -24.35 -21.42
C LYS A 676 6.40 -25.20 -22.45
N GLN A 677 5.89 -25.32 -23.68
CA GLN A 677 6.56 -26.12 -24.71
C GLN A 677 7.81 -25.40 -25.24
N PHE A 678 7.71 -24.10 -25.50
CA PHE A 678 8.86 -23.27 -25.88
C PHE A 678 9.97 -23.38 -24.84
N SER A 679 9.65 -23.22 -23.55
CA SER A 679 10.61 -23.36 -22.45
C SER A 679 11.36 -24.70 -22.40
N LYS A 680 10.72 -25.78 -22.84
CA LYS A 680 11.27 -27.14 -22.78
C LYS A 680 12.04 -27.54 -24.04
N ARG A 681 11.65 -27.00 -25.21
CA ARG A 681 12.06 -27.53 -26.51
C ARG A 681 12.81 -26.52 -27.37
N ALA A 682 12.58 -25.22 -27.18
CA ALA A 682 13.20 -24.22 -28.02
C ALA A 682 14.70 -24.12 -27.73
N SER A 683 15.49 -24.14 -28.79
CA SER A 683 16.92 -23.89 -28.75
C SER A 683 17.34 -23.14 -30.02
N VAL A 684 18.27 -22.22 -29.88
CA VAL A 684 18.87 -21.48 -31.00
C VAL A 684 20.34 -21.25 -30.73
N THR A 685 21.17 -21.45 -31.75
CA THR A 685 22.61 -21.16 -31.72
C THR A 685 22.89 -19.94 -32.58
N LEU A 686 23.59 -18.95 -32.04
CA LEU A 686 23.83 -17.65 -32.66
C LEU A 686 25.30 -17.26 -32.58
N GLU A 687 25.80 -16.59 -33.62
CA GLU A 687 27.05 -15.85 -33.58
C GLU A 687 26.88 -14.58 -32.74
N LEU A 688 27.88 -14.26 -31.94
CA LEU A 688 27.95 -13.05 -31.12
C LEU A 688 28.64 -11.93 -31.90
N PRO A 689 28.32 -10.65 -31.64
CA PRO A 689 28.94 -9.50 -32.32
C PRO A 689 30.40 -9.25 -31.88
N GLY A 690 31.03 -10.20 -31.19
CA GLY A 690 32.34 -10.06 -30.57
C GLY A 690 32.73 -11.31 -29.77
N ARG A 691 33.84 -11.19 -29.03
CA ARG A 691 34.34 -12.23 -28.12
C ARG A 691 33.86 -11.91 -26.70
N TYR A 692 33.22 -12.88 -26.06
CA TYR A 692 32.63 -12.69 -24.76
C TYR A 692 32.94 -13.85 -23.81
N ARG A 693 32.78 -13.62 -22.52
CA ARG A 693 32.70 -14.66 -21.49
C ARG A 693 31.32 -14.62 -20.86
N ARG A 694 30.75 -15.77 -20.54
CA ARG A 694 29.48 -15.84 -19.82
C ARG A 694 29.68 -15.58 -18.34
N LEU A 695 28.86 -14.71 -17.76
CA LEU A 695 28.76 -14.54 -16.31
C LEU A 695 27.92 -15.66 -15.69
N ASN A 696 28.52 -16.43 -14.80
CA ASN A 696 27.87 -17.53 -14.10
C ASN A 696 27.17 -17.05 -12.83
N ALA A 697 26.25 -17.88 -12.30
CA ALA A 697 25.44 -17.53 -11.12
C ALA A 697 26.26 -17.26 -9.84
N ASN A 698 27.48 -17.80 -9.76
CA ASN A 698 28.43 -17.58 -8.68
C ASN A 698 29.36 -16.37 -8.92
N GLY A 699 29.14 -15.59 -9.99
CA GLY A 699 29.95 -14.43 -10.36
C GLY A 699 31.20 -14.75 -11.20
N SER A 700 31.53 -16.03 -11.46
CA SER A 700 32.70 -16.35 -12.28
C SER A 700 32.44 -16.18 -13.78
N LEU A 701 33.50 -15.94 -14.55
CA LEU A 701 33.46 -15.88 -16.00
C LEU A 701 33.84 -17.23 -16.62
N SER A 702 33.09 -17.66 -17.63
CA SER A 702 33.42 -18.84 -18.45
C SER A 702 34.55 -18.57 -19.45
N ASP A 703 34.88 -19.59 -20.25
CA ASP A 703 35.78 -19.46 -21.39
C ASP A 703 35.25 -18.45 -22.42
N VAL A 704 36.18 -17.95 -23.25
CA VAL A 704 35.85 -17.01 -24.33
C VAL A 704 35.06 -17.74 -25.41
N ILE A 705 33.93 -17.14 -25.79
CA ILE A 705 33.00 -17.64 -26.80
C ILE A 705 32.75 -16.58 -27.88
N THR A 706 32.53 -17.05 -29.10
CA THR A 706 32.01 -16.26 -30.23
C THR A 706 30.63 -16.76 -30.67
N THR A 707 30.21 -17.94 -30.21
CA THR A 707 28.88 -18.52 -30.44
C THR A 707 28.21 -18.84 -29.13
N ILE A 708 26.88 -18.78 -29.11
CA ILE A 708 26.10 -19.17 -27.93
C ILE A 708 24.85 -19.95 -28.32
N THR A 709 24.54 -20.98 -27.52
CA THR A 709 23.26 -21.70 -27.59
C THR A 709 22.36 -21.26 -26.45
N LEU A 710 21.18 -20.75 -26.80
CA LEU A 710 20.14 -20.33 -25.87
C LEU A 710 18.99 -21.33 -25.88
N THR A 711 18.39 -21.56 -24.72
CA THR A 711 17.15 -22.33 -24.54
C THR A 711 15.95 -21.41 -24.30
N GLY A 712 14.74 -21.90 -24.52
CA GLY A 712 13.54 -21.08 -24.42
C GLY A 712 13.40 -20.40 -23.05
N TYR A 713 13.20 -19.08 -23.07
CA TYR A 713 13.14 -18.19 -21.90
C TYR A 713 14.44 -18.11 -21.10
N GLN A 714 15.59 -18.31 -21.75
CA GLN A 714 16.88 -18.11 -21.13
C GLN A 714 17.33 -16.67 -21.31
N GLY A 715 17.60 -15.98 -20.20
CA GLY A 715 18.36 -14.73 -20.16
C GLY A 715 19.80 -15.00 -19.76
N ILE A 716 20.74 -14.26 -20.33
CA ILE A 716 22.17 -14.36 -20.02
C ILE A 716 22.84 -12.99 -20.03
N ILE A 717 23.95 -12.92 -19.30
CA ILE A 717 24.82 -11.76 -19.20
C ILE A 717 26.20 -12.19 -19.69
N LEU A 718 26.73 -11.44 -20.66
CA LEU A 718 28.02 -11.68 -21.29
C LEU A 718 28.95 -10.49 -21.00
N VAL A 719 30.21 -10.76 -20.68
CA VAL A 719 31.26 -9.76 -20.45
C VAL A 719 32.22 -9.80 -21.63
N PRO A 720 32.54 -8.66 -22.29
CA PRO A 720 33.44 -8.65 -23.44
C PRO A 720 34.86 -9.04 -23.02
N GLU A 721 35.52 -9.83 -23.87
CA GLU A 721 36.96 -10.07 -23.74
C GLU A 721 37.70 -8.92 -24.43
N PRO A 722 38.63 -8.21 -23.76
CA PRO A 722 39.44 -7.19 -24.41
C PRO A 722 40.16 -7.77 -25.63
N GLN A 723 40.13 -7.07 -26.76
CA GLN A 723 41.02 -7.39 -27.86
C GLN A 723 42.44 -7.08 -27.38
N SER A 724 43.29 -8.12 -27.30
CA SER A 724 44.74 -7.93 -27.15
C SER A 724 45.19 -7.07 -28.33
N LEU A 725 45.68 -5.86 -28.03
CA LEU A 725 46.29 -4.95 -29.00
C LEU A 725 47.46 -5.61 -29.74
#